data_AF-A0A961ERT4-F1
#
_entry.id   AF-A0A961ERT4-F1
#
_cell.length_a   1.000
_cell.length_b   1.000
_cell.length_c   1.000
_cell.angle_alpha   90.00
_cell.angle_beta   90.00
_cell.angle_gamma   90.00
#
_symmetry.space_group_name_H-M   'P 1'
#
loop_
_entity.id
_entity.type
_entity.pdbx_description
1 polymer ?
#
loop_
_entity_poly.entity_id
_entity_poly.type
_entity_poly.pdbx_seq_one_letter_code
_entity_poly.pdbx_strand_id
1 'polypeptide(L)'
;MKESEALARGANLSEKAHHAVYKAVKSLSALDQIKNGNIFHAGLPIPELENLSYGRKEALEVLQRLMSDQLIAHVFLLEYDPGQKKMTLTSCYIAHTGDDRIGPEQLFQELLMQSVSNIEDMIKARPLFNRDAIMKDFEKDINSPSVPDTAQLPATVVDPLSAIQPAAFDFVPPAELLRIARDEIREELIRRSDVVYLLEYGLLPVRDDEVLVRFEAANDFMVSKIIPMHRSNVNLKSELQSISSQEEAYHVEGFVRKTADFPQRKAAAIKKHLLAGPTRASRFPGSLAIETILQLHGAAEKKFKDQWEKEVDHQHKEIRDSILGLGVEVADQIRFFSEDDRQSIPPEIWKRLISDSGFFHSTWERSDGTYHVLCKKNPAIFPQLVTIMLSMGPQDHWKILAFRFLIEKYETTFPELFNDGEFVEAYGRLLRRAYMSLIPWYYRLLMLFGFRSIIDAAFQHAKKRIQEEQEVLSQRNQSNRDDVDRQRIMQQKEKAGQAETLEFSRRIIESLERYYFRENKPPLISEVAAELADKKEDEVRDFIKKQGFKTLDFQSDKILLYPVDHQWRARAVRLRKHLEEAGQDAALAQEKKTRIAVVLKMMQRSIKQAASGVGASKQENLDPDAAFQQFETELNKHESRRSAGQTEEEPY
;
A
#
# COMPACT_ATOMS: atom_id res chain seq x y z
N MET A 1 -32.94 -24.47 -34.20
CA MET A 1 -34.35 -24.48 -34.63
C MET A 1 -35.09 -25.63 -33.95
N LYS A 2 -36.42 -25.58 -33.80
CA LYS A 2 -37.17 -26.75 -33.32
C LYS A 2 -37.21 -27.82 -34.41
N GLU A 3 -37.22 -29.09 -34.00
CA GLU A 3 -37.24 -30.25 -34.91
C GLU A 3 -38.40 -30.18 -35.93
N SER A 4 -39.59 -29.78 -35.47
CA SER A 4 -40.79 -29.63 -36.30
C SER A 4 -40.64 -28.56 -37.40
N GLU A 5 -39.91 -27.48 -37.12
CA GLU A 5 -39.67 -26.39 -38.06
C GLU A 5 -38.59 -26.76 -39.08
N ALA A 6 -37.57 -27.51 -38.66
CA ALA A 6 -36.50 -27.98 -39.54
C ALA A 6 -37.03 -29.04 -40.53
N LEU A 7 -37.86 -29.98 -40.07
CA LEU A 7 -38.55 -30.95 -40.92
C LEU A 7 -39.46 -30.26 -41.94
N ALA A 8 -40.17 -29.20 -41.55
CA ALA A 8 -41.00 -28.40 -42.45
C ALA A 8 -40.18 -27.66 -43.53
N ARG A 9 -38.89 -27.42 -43.30
CA ARG A 9 -37.94 -26.83 -44.27
C ARG A 9 -37.18 -27.87 -45.11
N GLY A 10 -37.46 -29.15 -44.93
CA GLY A 10 -36.87 -30.24 -45.72
C GLY A 10 -35.60 -30.88 -45.12
N ALA A 11 -35.33 -30.69 -43.83
CA ALA A 11 -34.21 -31.36 -43.16
C ALA A 11 -34.33 -32.90 -43.24
N ASN A 12 -33.27 -33.59 -43.64
CA ASN A 12 -33.30 -35.03 -43.89
C ASN A 12 -32.92 -35.85 -42.64
N LEU A 13 -33.87 -35.99 -41.71
CA LEU A 13 -33.75 -36.90 -40.56
C LEU A 13 -34.23 -38.34 -40.85
N SER A 14 -34.55 -38.67 -42.11
CA SER A 14 -35.02 -40.01 -42.48
C SER A 14 -33.90 -41.05 -42.52
N GLU A 15 -32.65 -40.59 -42.67
CA GLU A 15 -31.47 -41.45 -42.63
C GLU A 15 -31.15 -41.88 -41.18
N LYS A 16 -31.01 -43.19 -40.96
CA LYS A 16 -30.77 -43.79 -39.63
C LYS A 16 -29.61 -43.13 -38.87
N ALA A 17 -28.50 -42.81 -39.56
CA ALA A 17 -27.34 -42.16 -38.95
C ALA A 17 -27.62 -40.71 -38.52
N HIS A 18 -28.34 -39.93 -39.33
CA HIS A 18 -28.68 -38.54 -39.02
C HIS A 18 -29.63 -38.45 -37.82
N HIS A 19 -30.63 -39.33 -37.78
CA HIS A 19 -31.56 -39.41 -36.64
C HIS A 19 -30.87 -39.84 -35.34
N ALA A 20 -30.02 -40.89 -35.39
CA ALA A 20 -29.31 -41.39 -34.22
C ALA A 20 -28.35 -40.36 -33.62
N VAL A 21 -27.57 -39.67 -34.46
CA VAL A 21 -26.68 -38.59 -34.00
C VAL A 21 -27.46 -37.43 -33.43
N TYR A 22 -28.52 -36.97 -34.11
CA TYR A 22 -29.34 -35.88 -33.61
C TYR A 22 -29.98 -36.20 -32.25
N LYS A 23 -30.50 -37.43 -32.08
CA LYS A 23 -31.07 -37.91 -30.82
C LYS A 23 -30.02 -37.97 -29.71
N ALA A 24 -28.81 -38.45 -30.01
CA ALA A 24 -27.70 -38.48 -29.07
C ALA A 24 -27.34 -37.04 -28.61
N VAL A 25 -27.14 -36.11 -29.55
CA VAL A 25 -26.89 -34.70 -29.26
C VAL A 25 -28.02 -34.11 -28.39
N LYS A 26 -29.28 -34.30 -28.79
CA LYS A 26 -30.46 -33.78 -28.07
C LYS A 26 -30.56 -34.33 -26.64
N SER A 27 -30.27 -35.62 -26.44
CA SER A 27 -30.31 -36.26 -25.12
C SER A 27 -29.26 -35.70 -24.15
N LEU A 28 -28.09 -35.34 -24.67
CA LEU A 28 -26.99 -34.74 -23.89
C LEU A 28 -27.06 -33.22 -23.81
N SER A 29 -28.00 -32.58 -24.51
CA SER A 29 -28.22 -31.13 -24.48
C SER A 29 -29.12 -30.66 -23.32
N ALA A 30 -29.37 -31.51 -22.33
CA ALA A 30 -30.12 -31.13 -21.13
C ALA A 30 -29.20 -30.42 -20.12
N LEU A 31 -29.72 -29.42 -19.40
CA LEU A 31 -28.93 -28.63 -18.45
C LEU A 31 -28.26 -29.49 -17.38
N ASP A 32 -28.95 -30.51 -16.85
CA ASP A 32 -28.39 -31.43 -15.86
C ASP A 32 -27.26 -32.30 -16.43
N GLN A 33 -27.34 -32.67 -17.71
CA GLN A 33 -26.27 -33.44 -18.36
C GLN A 33 -25.02 -32.59 -18.57
N ILE A 34 -25.21 -31.36 -19.09
CA ILE A 34 -24.12 -30.40 -19.25
C ILE A 34 -23.46 -30.15 -17.90
N LYS A 35 -24.22 -29.84 -16.84
CA LYS A 35 -23.70 -29.61 -15.48
C LYS A 35 -22.87 -30.76 -14.93
N ASN A 36 -23.20 -32.00 -15.29
CA ASN A 36 -22.45 -33.20 -14.91
C ASN A 36 -21.25 -33.51 -15.83
N GLY A 37 -20.96 -32.65 -16.81
CA GLY A 37 -19.87 -32.83 -17.77
C GLY A 37 -20.19 -33.78 -18.93
N ASN A 38 -21.44 -34.25 -19.04
CA ASN A 38 -21.87 -35.17 -20.10
C ASN A 38 -22.31 -34.38 -21.33
N ILE A 39 -21.39 -34.15 -22.25
CA ILE A 39 -21.63 -33.35 -23.47
C ILE A 39 -21.27 -34.18 -24.70
N PHE A 40 -22.07 -34.06 -25.76
CA PHE A 40 -21.80 -34.76 -27.00
C PHE A 40 -20.59 -34.15 -27.72
N HIS A 41 -19.63 -35.00 -28.10
CA HIS A 41 -18.51 -34.68 -28.98
C HIS A 41 -18.37 -35.78 -30.06
N ALA A 42 -17.71 -35.49 -31.19
CA ALA A 42 -17.66 -36.39 -32.35
C ALA A 42 -16.91 -37.73 -32.11
N GLY A 43 -16.24 -37.87 -30.96
CA GLY A 43 -15.55 -39.11 -30.56
C GLY A 43 -16.38 -40.03 -29.66
N LEU A 44 -17.60 -39.64 -29.28
CA LEU A 44 -18.44 -40.39 -28.36
C LEU A 44 -19.13 -41.55 -29.09
N PRO A 45 -19.06 -42.81 -28.58
CA PRO A 45 -19.68 -43.95 -29.23
C PRO A 45 -21.20 -43.86 -29.15
N ILE A 46 -21.89 -44.12 -30.27
CA ILE A 46 -23.36 -44.12 -30.36
C ILE A 46 -23.83 -45.58 -30.46
N PRO A 47 -24.49 -46.14 -29.42
CA PRO A 47 -24.90 -47.54 -29.39
C PRO A 47 -25.75 -47.99 -30.60
N GLU A 48 -26.58 -47.08 -31.11
CA GLU A 48 -27.48 -47.31 -32.26
C GLU A 48 -26.71 -47.49 -33.60
N LEU A 49 -25.42 -47.12 -33.62
CA LEU A 49 -24.53 -47.13 -34.78
C LEU A 49 -23.28 -48.02 -34.59
N GLU A 50 -23.10 -48.69 -33.45
CA GLU A 50 -21.93 -49.55 -33.17
C GLU A 50 -21.70 -50.67 -34.20
N ASN A 51 -22.78 -51.15 -34.83
CA ASN A 51 -22.73 -52.20 -35.86
C ASN A 51 -22.40 -51.67 -37.26
N LEU A 52 -22.34 -50.35 -37.44
CA LEU A 52 -21.88 -49.69 -38.66
C LEU A 52 -20.44 -49.27 -38.43
N SER A 53 -19.59 -49.26 -39.46
CA SER A 53 -18.22 -48.70 -39.38
C SER A 53 -18.28 -47.17 -39.24
N TYR A 54 -18.90 -46.70 -38.17
CA TYR A 54 -19.24 -45.32 -37.89
C TYR A 54 -18.12 -44.71 -37.05
N GLY A 55 -17.14 -44.13 -37.74
CA GLY A 55 -16.01 -43.45 -37.12
C GLY A 55 -16.24 -41.95 -36.99
N ARG A 56 -15.22 -41.26 -36.48
CA ARG A 56 -15.24 -39.80 -36.32
C ARG A 56 -15.49 -39.07 -37.64
N LYS A 57 -15.00 -39.60 -38.77
CA LYS A 57 -15.16 -38.95 -40.08
C LYS A 57 -16.63 -38.94 -40.51
N GLU A 58 -17.30 -40.08 -40.41
CA GLU A 58 -18.74 -40.21 -40.71
C GLU A 58 -19.58 -39.38 -39.74
N ALA A 59 -19.16 -39.30 -38.46
CA ALA A 59 -19.78 -38.41 -37.47
C ALA A 59 -19.72 -36.94 -37.90
N LEU A 60 -18.55 -36.46 -38.34
CA LEU A 60 -18.39 -35.08 -38.80
C LEU A 60 -19.25 -34.77 -40.03
N GLU A 61 -19.33 -35.67 -41.01
CA GLU A 61 -20.19 -35.47 -42.20
C GLU A 61 -21.67 -35.32 -41.82
N VAL A 62 -22.16 -36.13 -40.87
CA VAL A 62 -23.54 -36.02 -40.36
C VAL A 62 -23.74 -34.74 -39.56
N LEU A 63 -22.80 -34.37 -38.69
CA LEU A 63 -22.85 -33.14 -37.89
C LEU A 63 -22.87 -31.89 -38.78
N GLN A 64 -22.09 -31.88 -39.87
CA GLN A 64 -22.08 -30.78 -40.84
C GLN A 64 -23.46 -30.56 -41.47
N ARG A 65 -24.16 -31.65 -41.82
CA ARG A 65 -25.53 -31.59 -42.37
C ARG A 65 -26.54 -31.12 -41.33
N LEU A 66 -26.49 -31.66 -40.11
CA LEU A 66 -27.37 -31.24 -39.00
C LEU A 66 -27.19 -29.76 -38.63
N MET A 67 -25.96 -29.23 -38.71
CA MET A 67 -25.71 -27.80 -38.53
C MET A 67 -26.27 -26.96 -39.69
N SER A 68 -26.11 -27.43 -40.93
CA SER A 68 -26.66 -26.77 -42.12
C SER A 68 -28.19 -26.67 -42.06
N ASP A 69 -28.83 -27.71 -41.51
CA ASP A 69 -30.28 -27.77 -41.23
C ASP A 69 -30.70 -26.98 -39.98
N GLN A 70 -29.76 -26.32 -39.28
CA GLN A 70 -29.98 -25.54 -38.06
C GLN A 70 -30.62 -26.34 -36.90
N LEU A 71 -30.42 -27.66 -36.90
CA LEU A 71 -30.92 -28.57 -35.87
C LEU A 71 -30.00 -28.60 -34.64
N ILE A 72 -28.69 -28.41 -34.86
CA ILE A 72 -27.67 -28.39 -33.83
C ILE A 72 -26.78 -27.15 -33.97
N ALA A 73 -26.09 -26.77 -32.89
CA ALA A 73 -25.06 -25.75 -32.88
C ALA A 73 -23.72 -26.35 -32.43
N HIS A 74 -22.64 -25.89 -33.06
CA HIS A 74 -21.28 -26.23 -32.68
C HIS A 74 -20.77 -25.22 -31.64
N VAL A 75 -20.35 -25.75 -30.52
CA VAL A 75 -19.84 -25.03 -29.35
C VAL A 75 -18.54 -25.69 -28.89
N PHE A 76 -17.96 -25.22 -27.79
CA PHE A 76 -16.74 -25.78 -27.24
C PHE A 76 -16.77 -25.81 -25.72
N LEU A 77 -15.93 -26.67 -25.16
CA LEU A 77 -15.61 -26.71 -23.74
C LEU A 77 -14.09 -26.65 -23.59
N LEU A 78 -13.61 -25.80 -22.68
CA LEU A 78 -12.21 -25.84 -22.26
C LEU A 78 -12.06 -26.79 -21.07
N GLU A 79 -11.18 -27.77 -21.20
CA GLU A 79 -10.90 -28.78 -20.18
C GLU A 79 -9.45 -28.67 -19.74
N TYR A 80 -9.21 -28.71 -18.43
CA TYR A 80 -7.87 -28.76 -17.88
C TYR A 80 -7.42 -30.22 -17.79
N ASP A 81 -6.33 -30.57 -18.47
CA ASP A 81 -5.66 -31.87 -18.31
C ASP A 81 -4.57 -31.74 -17.21
N PRO A 82 -4.77 -32.32 -16.01
CA PRO A 82 -3.80 -32.23 -14.93
C PRO A 82 -2.49 -32.95 -15.23
N GLY A 83 -2.51 -33.98 -16.08
CA GLY A 83 -1.34 -34.76 -16.46
C GLY A 83 -0.40 -33.98 -17.38
N GLN A 84 -0.97 -33.23 -18.32
CA GLN A 84 -0.21 -32.37 -19.25
C GLN A 84 -0.09 -30.91 -18.77
N LYS A 85 -0.77 -30.56 -17.67
CA LYS A 85 -0.83 -29.21 -17.08
C LYS A 85 -1.18 -28.13 -18.10
N LYS A 86 -2.13 -28.43 -19.00
CA LYS A 86 -2.53 -27.52 -20.08
C LYS A 86 -4.04 -27.52 -20.27
N MET A 87 -4.55 -26.42 -20.82
CA MET A 87 -5.91 -26.35 -21.32
C MET A 87 -6.00 -27.07 -22.67
N THR A 88 -7.08 -27.81 -22.85
CA THR A 88 -7.46 -28.44 -24.11
C THR A 88 -8.85 -27.97 -24.50
N LEU A 89 -9.09 -27.87 -25.80
CA LEU A 89 -10.40 -27.50 -26.33
C LEU A 89 -11.07 -28.75 -26.89
N THR A 90 -12.27 -29.02 -26.40
CA THR A 90 -13.12 -30.09 -26.89
C THR A 90 -14.27 -29.48 -27.70
N SER A 91 -14.39 -29.90 -28.97
CA SER A 91 -15.51 -29.50 -29.83
C SER A 91 -16.77 -30.25 -29.42
N CYS A 92 -17.81 -29.49 -29.13
CA CYS A 92 -19.05 -30.00 -28.54
C CYS A 92 -20.26 -29.57 -29.39
N TYR A 93 -21.35 -30.33 -29.30
CA TYR A 93 -22.56 -30.05 -30.07
C TYR A 93 -23.77 -30.02 -29.15
N ILE A 94 -24.61 -29.01 -29.34
CA ILE A 94 -25.86 -28.84 -28.58
C ILE A 94 -27.05 -28.73 -29.52
N ALA A 95 -28.21 -29.20 -29.08
CA ALA A 95 -29.47 -29.09 -29.78
C ALA A 95 -30.53 -28.45 -28.87
N HIS A 96 -31.60 -27.95 -29.46
CA HIS A 96 -32.74 -27.50 -28.68
C HIS A 96 -33.50 -28.71 -28.11
N THR A 97 -33.66 -28.74 -26.80
CA THR A 97 -34.32 -29.83 -26.06
C THR A 97 -35.85 -29.85 -26.22
N GLY A 98 -36.44 -28.77 -26.74
CA GLY A 98 -37.89 -28.59 -26.86
C GLY A 98 -38.56 -27.98 -25.63
N ASP A 99 -37.79 -27.66 -24.58
CA ASP A 99 -38.26 -26.84 -23.45
C ASP A 99 -38.11 -25.35 -23.82
N ASP A 100 -39.23 -24.63 -23.90
CA ASP A 100 -39.25 -23.20 -24.22
C ASP A 100 -38.57 -22.31 -23.17
N ARG A 101 -38.30 -22.85 -21.97
CA ARG A 101 -37.60 -22.13 -20.90
C ARG A 101 -36.08 -22.19 -21.02
N ILE A 102 -35.54 -23.22 -21.67
CA ILE A 102 -34.09 -23.47 -21.77
C ILE A 102 -33.68 -23.44 -23.24
N GLY A 103 -33.19 -22.28 -23.66
CA GLY A 103 -32.68 -22.06 -25.01
C GLY A 103 -31.23 -22.54 -25.19
N PRO A 104 -30.78 -22.75 -26.45
CA PRO A 104 -29.37 -23.05 -26.75
C PRO A 104 -28.38 -22.02 -26.21
N GLU A 105 -28.77 -20.76 -26.06
CA GLU A 105 -27.97 -19.69 -25.47
C GLU A 105 -27.65 -19.97 -24.00
N GLN A 106 -28.64 -20.44 -23.22
CA GLN A 106 -28.43 -20.78 -21.82
C GLN A 106 -27.51 -21.99 -21.66
N LEU A 107 -27.63 -22.98 -22.54
CA LEU A 107 -26.73 -24.14 -22.58
C LEU A 107 -25.29 -23.71 -22.92
N PHE A 108 -25.13 -22.80 -23.88
CA PHE A 108 -23.82 -22.23 -24.23
C PHE A 108 -23.21 -21.45 -23.06
N GLN A 109 -23.99 -20.62 -22.37
CA GLN A 109 -23.53 -19.91 -21.18
C GLN A 109 -23.05 -20.88 -20.09
N GLU A 110 -23.79 -21.96 -19.82
CA GLU A 110 -23.36 -22.98 -18.84
C GLU A 110 -22.02 -23.62 -19.22
N LEU A 111 -21.79 -23.93 -20.51
CA LEU A 111 -20.51 -24.46 -21.01
C LEU A 111 -19.35 -23.45 -20.85
N LEU A 112 -19.62 -22.16 -21.05
CA LEU A 112 -18.64 -21.10 -20.77
C LEU A 112 -18.32 -21.05 -19.27
N MET A 113 -19.32 -21.16 -18.40
CA MET A 113 -19.10 -21.17 -16.95
C MET A 113 -18.29 -22.39 -16.50
N GLN A 114 -18.49 -23.56 -17.12
CA GLN A 114 -17.66 -24.74 -16.89
C GLN A 114 -16.22 -24.53 -17.37
N SER A 115 -16.05 -23.92 -18.54
CA SER A 115 -14.73 -23.56 -19.07
C SER A 115 -13.99 -22.61 -18.11
N VAL A 116 -14.69 -21.63 -17.52
CA VAL A 116 -14.16 -20.73 -16.49
C VAL A 116 -13.73 -21.53 -15.24
N SER A 117 -14.59 -22.43 -14.74
CA SER A 117 -14.26 -23.28 -13.58
C SER A 117 -13.02 -24.15 -13.84
N ASN A 118 -12.89 -24.71 -15.04
CA ASN A 118 -11.73 -25.52 -15.41
C ASN A 118 -10.44 -24.68 -15.49
N ILE A 119 -10.54 -23.41 -15.92
CA ILE A 119 -9.41 -22.46 -15.88
C ILE A 119 -9.03 -22.12 -14.43
N GLU A 120 -10.01 -21.94 -13.54
CA GLU A 120 -9.72 -21.74 -12.11
C GLU A 120 -8.96 -22.93 -11.52
N ASP A 121 -9.36 -24.15 -11.84
CA ASP A 121 -8.68 -25.37 -11.39
C ASP A 121 -7.26 -25.45 -11.94
N MET A 122 -7.05 -25.06 -13.21
CA MET A 122 -5.71 -24.89 -13.78
C MET A 122 -4.89 -23.89 -12.96
N ILE A 123 -5.45 -22.71 -12.61
CA ILE A 123 -4.76 -21.66 -11.83
C ILE A 123 -4.40 -22.18 -10.42
N LYS A 124 -5.31 -22.88 -9.76
CA LYS A 124 -5.11 -23.48 -8.42
C LYS A 124 -4.03 -24.57 -8.45
N ALA A 125 -3.99 -25.38 -9.51
CA ALA A 125 -3.00 -26.45 -9.69
C ALA A 125 -1.58 -25.96 -10.02
N ARG A 126 -1.39 -24.65 -10.30
CA ARG A 126 -0.06 -24.09 -10.58
C ARG A 126 0.83 -24.14 -9.34
N PRO A 127 2.16 -24.31 -9.53
CA PRO A 127 3.10 -24.21 -8.42
C PRO A 127 3.09 -22.79 -7.85
N LEU A 128 3.30 -22.70 -6.55
CA LEU A 128 3.55 -21.42 -5.90
C LEU A 128 4.93 -20.90 -6.26
N PHE A 129 4.98 -19.72 -6.85
CA PHE A 129 6.23 -19.11 -7.29
C PHE A 129 6.82 -18.25 -6.17
N ASN A 130 8.09 -18.49 -5.87
CA ASN A 130 8.82 -17.64 -4.95
C ASN A 130 9.23 -16.31 -5.61
N ARG A 131 9.66 -15.38 -4.77
CA ARG A 131 10.14 -14.05 -5.18
C ARG A 131 11.19 -14.11 -6.30
N ASP A 132 12.15 -15.03 -6.22
CA ASP A 132 13.24 -15.13 -7.21
C ASP A 132 12.75 -15.54 -8.60
N ALA A 133 11.78 -16.45 -8.67
CA ALA A 133 11.18 -16.84 -9.94
C ALA A 133 10.44 -15.66 -10.61
N ILE A 134 9.72 -14.88 -9.82
CA ILE A 134 9.01 -13.68 -10.28
C ILE A 134 10.00 -12.60 -10.75
N MET A 135 11.09 -12.39 -10.00
CA MET A 135 12.14 -11.43 -10.37
C MET A 135 12.78 -11.77 -11.72
N LYS A 136 13.01 -13.06 -12.02
CA LYS A 136 13.57 -13.49 -13.31
C LYS A 136 12.67 -13.12 -14.49
N ASP A 137 11.35 -13.21 -14.33
CA ASP A 137 10.40 -12.78 -15.36
C ASP A 137 10.51 -11.26 -15.60
N PHE A 138 10.62 -10.46 -14.53
CA PHE A 138 10.81 -9.00 -14.66
C PHE A 138 12.16 -8.64 -15.29
N GLU A 139 13.23 -9.36 -14.94
CA GLU A 139 14.55 -9.22 -15.59
C GLU A 139 14.49 -9.58 -17.07
N LYS A 140 13.65 -10.54 -17.45
CA LYS A 140 13.47 -10.89 -18.85
C LYS A 140 12.75 -9.78 -19.61
N ASP A 141 11.69 -9.22 -19.06
CA ASP A 141 10.97 -8.11 -19.68
C ASP A 141 11.85 -6.86 -19.85
N ILE A 142 12.60 -6.47 -18.81
CA ILE A 142 13.43 -5.25 -18.87
C ILE A 142 14.55 -5.35 -19.91
N ASN A 143 15.04 -6.56 -20.19
CA ASN A 143 16.08 -6.81 -21.18
C ASN A 143 15.53 -7.09 -22.59
N SER A 144 14.20 -7.18 -22.74
CA SER A 144 13.57 -7.53 -24.01
C SER A 144 13.08 -6.29 -24.77
N PRO A 145 13.45 -6.13 -26.05
CA PRO A 145 12.98 -5.00 -26.86
C PRO A 145 11.49 -5.10 -27.22
N SER A 146 10.97 -6.33 -27.37
CA SER A 146 9.53 -6.64 -27.56
C SER A 146 8.93 -7.29 -26.31
N VAL A 147 7.60 -7.39 -26.26
CA VAL A 147 6.92 -8.18 -25.22
C VAL A 147 7.42 -9.62 -25.29
N PRO A 148 7.94 -10.20 -24.20
CA PRO A 148 8.29 -11.61 -24.17
C PRO A 148 7.04 -12.49 -24.32
N ASP A 149 7.15 -13.63 -25.00
CA ASP A 149 6.05 -14.58 -25.08
C ASP A 149 5.59 -15.05 -23.69
N THR A 150 4.33 -15.43 -23.52
CA THR A 150 3.80 -15.87 -22.22
C THR A 150 4.54 -17.11 -21.68
N ALA A 151 4.95 -18.03 -22.55
CA ALA A 151 5.79 -19.18 -22.19
C ALA A 151 7.16 -18.79 -21.62
N GLN A 152 7.62 -17.58 -21.93
CA GLN A 152 8.88 -17.01 -21.46
C GLN A 152 8.76 -16.34 -20.10
N LEU A 153 7.54 -16.10 -19.60
CA LEU A 153 7.20 -15.45 -18.33
C LEU A 153 6.33 -16.36 -17.45
N PRO A 154 6.75 -17.60 -17.17
CA PRO A 154 5.89 -18.61 -16.57
C PRO A 154 5.52 -18.31 -15.11
N ALA A 155 6.27 -17.51 -14.37
CA ALA A 155 5.91 -17.19 -12.98
C ALA A 155 4.83 -16.10 -12.92
N THR A 156 4.78 -15.20 -13.90
CA THR A 156 3.98 -13.97 -13.85
C THR A 156 2.73 -14.03 -14.72
N VAL A 157 2.81 -14.56 -15.94
CA VAL A 157 1.73 -14.47 -16.93
C VAL A 157 1.19 -15.85 -17.30
N VAL A 158 -0.11 -15.93 -17.58
CA VAL A 158 -0.77 -17.09 -18.16
C VAL A 158 -1.60 -16.70 -19.37
N ASP A 159 -1.73 -17.65 -20.30
CA ASP A 159 -2.67 -17.57 -21.41
C ASP A 159 -3.53 -18.85 -21.47
N PRO A 160 -4.56 -18.97 -20.61
CA PRO A 160 -5.49 -20.10 -20.66
C PRO A 160 -6.29 -20.17 -21.97
N LEU A 161 -6.40 -19.04 -22.68
CA LEU A 161 -7.19 -18.90 -23.91
C LEU A 161 -6.41 -19.32 -25.17
N SER A 162 -5.09 -19.57 -25.03
CA SER A 162 -4.23 -20.08 -26.09
C SER A 162 -4.72 -21.40 -26.71
N ALA A 163 -5.55 -22.18 -26.00
CA ALA A 163 -6.19 -23.39 -26.50
C ALA A 163 -7.29 -23.13 -27.55
N ILE A 164 -7.90 -21.94 -27.55
CA ILE A 164 -8.92 -21.54 -28.51
C ILE A 164 -8.23 -21.17 -29.83
N GLN A 165 -7.83 -22.15 -30.63
CA GLN A 165 -7.23 -21.93 -31.94
C GLN A 165 -8.12 -22.49 -33.05
N PRO A 166 -8.16 -21.89 -34.25
CA PRO A 166 -8.97 -22.40 -35.36
C PRO A 166 -8.77 -23.89 -35.64
N ALA A 167 -7.54 -24.39 -35.50
CA ALA A 167 -7.18 -25.79 -35.72
C ALA A 167 -7.71 -26.77 -34.66
N ALA A 168 -8.15 -26.29 -33.50
CA ALA A 168 -8.68 -27.12 -32.42
C ALA A 168 -10.18 -27.46 -32.61
N PHE A 169 -10.84 -26.80 -33.56
CA PHE A 169 -12.25 -26.98 -33.84
C PHE A 169 -12.49 -28.02 -34.93
N ASP A 170 -13.52 -28.85 -34.76
CA ASP A 170 -13.97 -29.78 -35.81
C ASP A 170 -14.43 -29.03 -37.07
N PHE A 171 -15.09 -27.87 -36.89
CA PHE A 171 -15.43 -26.91 -37.95
C PHE A 171 -15.00 -25.51 -37.52
N VAL A 172 -14.21 -24.83 -38.35
CA VAL A 172 -13.61 -23.53 -37.98
C VAL A 172 -14.70 -22.46 -37.80
N PRO A 173 -14.87 -21.91 -36.58
CA PRO A 173 -15.84 -20.84 -36.36
C PRO A 173 -15.37 -19.52 -36.99
N PRO A 174 -16.30 -18.60 -37.30
CA PRO A 174 -15.96 -17.23 -37.66
C PRO A 174 -15.04 -16.57 -36.61
N ALA A 175 -14.05 -15.80 -37.06
CA ALA A 175 -13.09 -15.14 -36.19
C ALA A 175 -13.75 -14.24 -35.12
N GLU A 176 -14.90 -13.65 -35.46
CA GLU A 176 -15.65 -12.80 -34.54
C GLU A 176 -16.23 -13.58 -33.35
N LEU A 177 -16.71 -14.81 -33.56
CA LEU A 177 -17.23 -15.64 -32.47
C LEU A 177 -16.11 -16.11 -31.54
N LEU A 178 -14.93 -16.42 -32.09
CA LEU A 178 -13.75 -16.75 -31.30
C LEU A 178 -13.30 -15.57 -30.44
N ARG A 179 -13.41 -14.34 -30.97
CA ARG A 179 -13.09 -13.12 -30.23
C ARG A 179 -14.08 -12.88 -29.09
N ILE A 180 -15.38 -12.95 -29.37
CA ILE A 180 -16.44 -12.80 -28.36
C ILE A 180 -16.28 -13.82 -27.24
N ALA A 181 -16.08 -15.10 -27.58
CA ALA A 181 -15.95 -16.14 -26.56
C ALA A 181 -14.71 -15.96 -25.67
N ARG A 182 -13.58 -15.52 -26.23
CA ARG A 182 -12.38 -15.17 -25.46
C ARG A 182 -12.64 -13.98 -24.53
N ASP A 183 -13.30 -12.95 -25.04
CA ASP A 183 -13.62 -11.75 -24.28
C ASP A 183 -14.59 -12.07 -23.12
N GLU A 184 -15.62 -12.88 -23.34
CA GLU A 184 -16.58 -13.32 -22.31
C GLU A 184 -15.90 -14.15 -21.21
N ILE A 185 -15.08 -15.15 -21.57
CA ILE A 185 -14.34 -15.95 -20.57
C ILE A 185 -13.39 -15.07 -19.78
N ARG A 186 -12.68 -14.15 -20.44
CA ARG A 186 -11.76 -13.22 -19.78
C ARG A 186 -12.50 -12.30 -18.80
N GLU A 187 -13.62 -11.71 -19.23
CA GLU A 187 -14.42 -10.81 -18.39
C GLU A 187 -14.97 -11.53 -17.16
N GLU A 188 -15.40 -12.79 -17.30
CA GLU A 188 -15.88 -13.58 -16.18
C GLU A 188 -14.76 -13.93 -15.18
N LEU A 189 -13.57 -14.31 -15.67
CA LEU A 189 -12.40 -14.55 -14.81
C LEU A 189 -11.96 -13.29 -14.04
N ILE A 190 -12.02 -12.11 -14.68
CA ILE A 190 -11.72 -10.82 -14.03
C ILE A 190 -12.79 -10.49 -13.00
N ARG A 191 -14.07 -10.70 -13.33
CA ARG A 191 -15.20 -10.46 -12.42
C ARG A 191 -15.10 -11.28 -11.14
N ARG A 192 -14.64 -12.53 -11.24
CA ARG A 192 -14.39 -13.44 -10.10
C ARG A 192 -13.12 -13.12 -9.33
N SER A 193 -12.29 -12.20 -9.82
CA SER A 193 -10.98 -11.84 -9.26
C SER A 193 -9.96 -12.99 -9.26
N ASP A 194 -10.12 -13.99 -10.13
CA ASP A 194 -9.15 -15.08 -10.28
C ASP A 194 -7.90 -14.64 -11.07
N VAL A 195 -8.08 -13.64 -11.93
CA VAL A 195 -7.01 -13.05 -12.76
C VAL A 195 -7.17 -11.53 -12.87
N VAL A 196 -6.08 -10.85 -13.17
CA VAL A 196 -6.07 -9.44 -13.60
C VAL A 196 -5.38 -9.31 -14.95
N TYR A 197 -5.82 -8.34 -15.75
CA TYR A 197 -5.25 -8.10 -17.07
C TYR A 197 -4.04 -7.16 -17.00
N LEU A 198 -2.89 -7.66 -17.46
CA LEU A 198 -1.67 -6.89 -17.63
C LEU A 198 -1.59 -6.43 -19.09
N LEU A 199 -1.66 -5.11 -19.30
CA LEU A 199 -1.66 -4.49 -20.63
C LEU A 199 -0.43 -4.96 -21.44
N GLU A 200 -0.66 -5.43 -22.67
CA GLU A 200 0.33 -6.02 -23.60
C GLU A 200 0.88 -7.41 -23.22
N TYR A 201 0.72 -7.90 -21.98
CA TYR A 201 1.30 -9.18 -21.57
C TYR A 201 0.29 -10.33 -21.52
N GLY A 202 -0.92 -10.09 -21.01
CA GLY A 202 -1.94 -11.14 -20.83
C GLY A 202 -2.52 -11.16 -19.43
N LEU A 203 -2.80 -12.35 -18.90
CA LEU A 203 -3.46 -12.51 -17.60
C LEU A 203 -2.46 -12.86 -16.51
N LEU A 204 -2.53 -12.16 -15.38
CA LEU A 204 -1.83 -12.47 -14.14
C LEU A 204 -2.81 -13.21 -13.23
N PRO A 205 -2.55 -14.45 -12.82
CA PRO A 205 -3.38 -15.12 -11.83
C PRO A 205 -3.23 -14.45 -10.46
N VAL A 206 -4.36 -14.26 -9.78
CA VAL A 206 -4.43 -13.64 -8.47
C VAL A 206 -4.83 -14.70 -7.46
N ARG A 207 -3.81 -15.34 -6.87
CA ARG A 207 -4.03 -16.25 -5.74
C ARG A 207 -3.80 -15.52 -4.43
N ASP A 208 -4.70 -15.76 -3.49
CA ASP A 208 -4.72 -15.09 -2.18
C ASP A 208 -3.42 -15.19 -1.38
N ASP A 209 -2.66 -16.28 -1.58
CA ASP A 209 -1.37 -16.58 -0.95
C ASP A 209 -0.18 -15.92 -1.67
N GLU A 210 -0.32 -15.53 -2.94
CA GLU A 210 0.77 -14.96 -3.74
C GLU A 210 0.67 -13.45 -3.95
N VAL A 211 -0.48 -12.82 -3.69
CA VAL A 211 -0.72 -11.38 -3.93
C VAL A 211 0.41 -10.51 -3.36
N LEU A 212 0.73 -10.69 -2.08
CA LEU A 212 1.77 -9.88 -1.41
C LEU A 212 3.16 -10.19 -1.95
N VAL A 213 3.49 -11.46 -2.17
CA VAL A 213 4.80 -11.88 -2.70
C VAL A 213 5.05 -11.26 -4.07
N ARG A 214 4.04 -11.29 -4.95
CA ARG A 214 4.08 -10.70 -6.29
C ARG A 214 4.20 -9.17 -6.24
N PHE A 215 3.37 -8.54 -5.40
CA PHE A 215 3.37 -7.08 -5.24
C PHE A 215 4.70 -6.55 -4.70
N GLU A 216 5.24 -7.17 -3.65
CA GLU A 216 6.52 -6.78 -3.04
C GLU A 216 7.70 -7.07 -3.97
N ALA A 217 7.69 -8.21 -4.69
CA ALA A 217 8.71 -8.49 -5.69
C ALA A 217 8.71 -7.41 -6.80
N ALA A 218 7.54 -7.02 -7.29
CA ALA A 218 7.41 -6.00 -8.31
C ALA A 218 7.86 -4.62 -7.81
N ASN A 219 7.47 -4.24 -6.59
CA ASN A 219 7.90 -3.00 -5.94
C ASN A 219 9.43 -2.95 -5.80
N ASP A 220 10.04 -4.03 -5.31
CA ASP A 220 11.47 -4.06 -5.08
C ASP A 220 12.26 -4.05 -6.40
N PHE A 221 11.72 -4.70 -7.44
CA PHE A 221 12.27 -4.60 -8.79
C PHE A 221 12.18 -3.17 -9.35
N MET A 222 11.04 -2.51 -9.16
CA MET A 222 10.84 -1.12 -9.55
C MET A 222 11.86 -0.20 -8.88
N VAL A 223 12.04 -0.34 -7.56
CA VAL A 223 12.97 0.50 -6.78
C VAL A 223 14.43 0.21 -7.13
N SER A 224 14.80 -1.06 -7.31
CA SER A 224 16.20 -1.46 -7.50
C SER A 224 16.70 -1.42 -8.95
N LYS A 225 15.81 -1.53 -9.95
CA LYS A 225 16.20 -1.60 -11.37
C LYS A 225 15.55 -0.49 -12.22
N ILE A 226 14.23 -0.36 -12.17
CA ILE A 226 13.49 0.55 -13.07
C ILE A 226 13.77 2.02 -12.75
N ILE A 227 13.60 2.44 -11.48
CA ILE A 227 13.87 3.82 -11.06
C ILE A 227 15.33 4.22 -11.36
N PRO A 228 16.35 3.38 -11.05
CA PRO A 228 17.73 3.65 -11.42
C PRO A 228 17.98 3.86 -12.92
N MET A 229 17.34 3.06 -13.79
CA MET A 229 17.48 3.21 -15.25
C MET A 229 16.97 4.54 -15.78
N HIS A 230 16.01 5.16 -15.08
CA HIS A 230 15.39 6.42 -15.50
C HIS A 230 15.80 7.62 -14.64
N ARG A 231 16.93 7.54 -13.92
CA ARG A 231 17.47 8.64 -13.09
C ARG A 231 17.72 9.95 -13.84
N SER A 232 17.95 9.88 -15.16
CA SER A 232 18.14 11.05 -16.01
C SER A 232 16.84 11.82 -16.30
N ASN A 233 15.68 11.20 -16.10
CA ASN A 233 14.38 11.87 -16.25
C ASN A 233 14.11 12.74 -15.02
N VAL A 234 14.38 14.04 -15.17
CA VAL A 234 14.27 15.03 -14.09
C VAL A 234 12.83 15.17 -13.57
N ASN A 235 11.83 15.13 -14.46
CA ASN A 235 10.43 15.30 -14.07
C ASN A 235 9.94 14.10 -13.27
N LEU A 236 10.29 12.88 -13.70
CA LEU A 236 10.04 11.66 -12.95
C LEU A 236 10.76 11.70 -11.59
N LYS A 237 12.03 12.12 -11.55
CA LYS A 237 12.79 12.23 -10.30
C LYS A 237 12.12 13.17 -9.29
N SER A 238 11.65 14.33 -9.74
CA SER A 238 10.96 15.30 -8.88
C SER A 238 9.65 14.73 -8.33
N GLU A 239 8.88 14.00 -9.14
CA GLU A 239 7.66 13.31 -8.70
C GLU A 239 7.96 12.23 -7.66
N LEU A 240 8.92 11.36 -7.94
CA LEU A 240 9.31 10.28 -7.03
C LEU A 240 9.82 10.83 -5.70
N GLN A 241 10.58 11.93 -5.71
CA GLN A 241 11.04 12.58 -4.49
C GLN A 241 9.88 13.13 -3.65
N SER A 242 8.90 13.78 -4.29
CA SER A 242 7.69 14.25 -3.61
C SER A 242 6.92 13.10 -2.96
N ILE A 243 6.76 11.97 -3.66
CA ILE A 243 6.11 10.78 -3.11
C ILE A 243 6.91 10.20 -1.94
N SER A 244 8.24 10.10 -2.06
CA SER A 244 9.10 9.62 -0.96
C SER A 244 9.04 10.52 0.27
N SER A 245 9.00 11.85 0.11
CA SER A 245 8.83 12.75 1.26
C SER A 245 7.48 12.58 1.96
N GLN A 246 6.41 12.26 1.21
CA GLN A 246 5.10 11.94 1.80
C GLN A 246 5.11 10.59 2.51
N GLU A 247 5.81 9.59 1.97
CA GLU A 247 6.03 8.29 2.62
C GLU A 247 6.84 8.43 3.91
N GLU A 248 7.90 9.23 3.90
CA GLU A 248 8.68 9.54 5.10
C GLU A 248 7.85 10.26 6.16
N ALA A 249 6.97 11.19 5.76
CA ALA A 249 6.05 11.88 6.67
C ALA A 249 5.04 10.91 7.29
N TYR A 250 4.51 9.97 6.50
CA TYR A 250 3.60 8.93 6.95
C TYR A 250 4.25 8.04 8.02
N HIS A 251 5.52 7.65 7.85
CA HIS A 251 6.20 6.76 8.80
C HIS A 251 6.73 7.45 10.07
N VAL A 252 6.61 8.77 10.23
CA VAL A 252 7.08 9.50 11.45
C VAL A 252 6.37 9.03 12.73
N GLU A 253 5.13 8.56 12.64
CA GLU A 253 4.35 8.14 13.82
C GLU A 253 4.78 6.80 14.42
N GLY A 254 5.65 6.04 13.73
CA GLY A 254 6.17 4.74 14.19
C GLY A 254 5.16 3.59 14.14
N PHE A 255 3.89 3.83 14.52
CA PHE A 255 2.81 2.83 14.56
C PHE A 255 1.87 2.94 13.38
N VAL A 256 2.42 2.79 12.19
CA VAL A 256 1.66 3.04 10.97
C VAL A 256 1.57 1.77 10.14
N ARG A 257 0.35 1.49 9.70
CA ARG A 257 0.04 0.37 8.82
C ARG A 257 0.88 0.46 7.54
N LYS A 258 1.42 -0.67 7.07
CA LYS A 258 2.01 -0.76 5.73
C LYS A 258 0.94 -0.48 4.67
N THR A 259 1.26 0.31 3.65
CA THR A 259 0.33 0.68 2.57
C THR A 259 0.91 0.35 1.19
N ALA A 260 0.03 -0.06 0.28
CA ALA A 260 0.31 -0.25 -1.14
C ALA A 260 0.20 1.05 -1.95
N ASP A 261 -0.24 2.17 -1.35
CA ASP A 261 -0.47 3.45 -2.02
C ASP A 261 0.82 4.07 -2.57
N PHE A 262 1.89 4.10 -1.77
CA PHE A 262 3.15 4.72 -2.22
C PHE A 262 3.79 3.96 -3.39
N PRO A 263 3.92 2.61 -3.37
CA PRO A 263 4.33 1.84 -4.54
C PRO A 263 3.44 2.10 -5.77
N GLN A 264 2.12 2.14 -5.59
CA GLN A 264 1.17 2.41 -6.68
C GLN A 264 1.41 3.79 -7.31
N ARG A 265 1.59 4.83 -6.48
CA ARG A 265 1.85 6.20 -6.97
C ARG A 265 3.17 6.30 -7.69
N LYS A 266 4.22 5.64 -7.20
CA LYS A 266 5.53 5.54 -7.89
C LYS A 266 5.38 4.82 -9.24
N ALA A 267 4.65 3.71 -9.28
CA ALA A 267 4.40 2.95 -10.50
C ALA A 267 3.59 3.77 -11.53
N ALA A 268 2.55 4.47 -11.09
CA ALA A 268 1.73 5.35 -11.92
C ALA A 268 2.54 6.52 -12.50
N ALA A 269 3.41 7.13 -11.69
CA ALA A 269 4.35 8.17 -12.11
C ALA A 269 5.29 7.67 -13.22
N ILE A 270 5.92 6.51 -13.02
CA ILE A 270 6.81 5.89 -14.01
C ILE A 270 6.05 5.65 -15.32
N LYS A 271 4.87 5.01 -15.25
CA LYS A 271 4.03 4.75 -16.42
C LYS A 271 3.66 6.04 -17.16
N LYS A 272 3.22 7.08 -16.44
CA LYS A 272 2.88 8.40 -16.99
C LYS A 272 4.05 9.01 -17.74
N HIS A 273 5.23 9.10 -17.13
CA HIS A 273 6.38 9.82 -17.71
C HIS A 273 7.06 9.06 -18.85
N LEU A 274 7.11 7.72 -18.78
CA LEU A 274 7.77 6.93 -19.82
C LEU A 274 6.90 6.75 -21.06
N LEU A 275 5.56 6.76 -20.93
CA LEU A 275 4.63 6.69 -22.05
C LEU A 275 4.28 8.06 -22.64
N ALA A 276 4.60 9.17 -21.95
CA ALA A 276 4.36 10.54 -22.44
C ALA A 276 5.30 10.99 -23.59
N GLY A 277 6.18 10.11 -24.07
CA GLY A 277 7.12 10.39 -25.16
C GLY A 277 6.47 10.59 -26.54
N PRO A 278 7.20 11.15 -27.52
CA PRO A 278 6.70 11.38 -28.88
C PRO A 278 6.38 10.07 -29.63
N THR A 279 7.06 8.99 -29.27
CA THR A 279 6.71 7.62 -29.65
C THR A 279 5.51 7.19 -28.82
N ARG A 280 4.33 7.05 -29.44
CA ARG A 280 3.11 6.46 -28.85
C ARG A 280 3.30 4.95 -28.61
N ALA A 281 4.32 4.58 -27.85
CA ALA A 281 4.50 3.21 -27.40
C ALA A 281 3.47 2.93 -26.31
N SER A 282 2.82 1.77 -26.35
CA SER A 282 1.92 1.30 -25.28
C SER A 282 2.67 0.69 -24.10
N ARG A 283 3.97 0.45 -24.24
CA ARG A 283 4.85 -0.15 -23.23
C ARG A 283 6.25 0.46 -23.21
N PHE A 284 7.02 0.10 -22.17
CA PHE A 284 8.47 0.31 -22.07
C PHE A 284 9.11 -0.92 -21.40
N PRO A 285 10.42 -1.16 -21.56
CA PRO A 285 11.10 -2.27 -20.88
C PRO A 285 10.96 -2.17 -19.36
N GLY A 286 10.48 -3.24 -18.70
CA GLY A 286 10.18 -3.25 -17.28
C GLY A 286 8.72 -2.88 -16.95
N SER A 287 7.87 -2.63 -17.96
CA SER A 287 6.46 -2.31 -17.69
C SER A 287 5.70 -3.49 -17.06
N LEU A 288 6.17 -4.73 -17.19
CA LEU A 288 5.55 -5.89 -16.53
C LEU A 288 5.45 -5.72 -15.01
N ALA A 289 6.53 -5.28 -14.36
CA ALA A 289 6.54 -5.03 -12.91
C ALA A 289 5.61 -3.86 -12.55
N ILE A 290 5.60 -2.81 -13.38
CA ILE A 290 4.75 -1.63 -13.17
C ILE A 290 3.27 -1.98 -13.28
N GLU A 291 2.86 -2.72 -14.32
CA GLU A 291 1.48 -3.20 -14.45
C GLU A 291 1.10 -4.12 -13.29
N THR A 292 2.01 -4.99 -12.83
CA THR A 292 1.77 -5.87 -11.68
C THR A 292 1.42 -5.08 -10.42
N ILE A 293 2.18 -4.02 -10.10
CA ILE A 293 1.88 -3.13 -8.95
C ILE A 293 0.51 -2.47 -9.13
N LEU A 294 0.25 -1.90 -10.31
CA LEU A 294 -0.99 -1.15 -10.58
C LEU A 294 -2.23 -2.05 -10.48
N GLN A 295 -2.17 -3.28 -10.99
CA GLN A 295 -3.31 -4.19 -10.98
C GLN A 295 -3.51 -4.88 -9.62
N LEU A 296 -2.43 -5.18 -8.88
CA LEU A 296 -2.53 -5.85 -7.57
C LEU A 296 -2.77 -4.88 -6.39
N HIS A 297 -2.71 -3.56 -6.61
CA HIS A 297 -2.80 -2.55 -5.56
C HIS A 297 -3.99 -2.77 -4.60
N GLY A 298 -5.22 -2.92 -5.12
CA GLY A 298 -6.41 -3.08 -4.27
C GLY A 298 -6.39 -4.35 -3.43
N ALA A 299 -5.90 -5.46 -3.99
CA ALA A 299 -5.76 -6.73 -3.27
C ALA A 299 -4.65 -6.67 -2.21
N ALA A 300 -3.52 -6.04 -2.52
CA ALA A 300 -2.41 -5.85 -1.59
C ALA A 300 -2.80 -4.95 -0.42
N GLU A 301 -3.50 -3.83 -0.66
CA GLU A 301 -3.96 -2.92 0.40
C GLU A 301 -4.91 -3.61 1.38
N LYS A 302 -5.85 -4.41 0.86
CA LYS A 302 -6.74 -5.23 1.67
C LYS A 302 -5.94 -6.21 2.55
N LYS A 303 -4.96 -6.90 1.98
CA LYS A 303 -4.13 -7.86 2.73
C LYS A 303 -3.27 -7.18 3.80
N PHE A 304 -2.69 -6.01 3.53
CA PHE A 304 -1.94 -5.25 4.54
C PHE A 304 -2.85 -4.78 5.68
N LYS A 305 -4.09 -4.38 5.38
CA LYS A 305 -5.10 -4.07 6.40
C LYS A 305 -5.44 -5.28 7.26
N ASP A 306 -5.76 -6.41 6.63
CA ASP A 306 -6.12 -7.63 7.35
C ASP A 306 -4.95 -8.15 8.22
N GLN A 307 -3.71 -8.03 7.74
CA GLN A 307 -2.52 -8.39 8.52
C GLN A 307 -2.30 -7.46 9.71
N TRP A 308 -2.48 -6.16 9.52
CA TRP A 308 -2.36 -5.18 10.60
C TRP A 308 -3.40 -5.38 11.69
N GLU A 309 -4.67 -5.60 11.33
CA GLU A 309 -5.73 -5.89 12.30
C GLU A 309 -5.42 -7.14 13.12
N LYS A 310 -4.94 -8.21 12.46
CA LYS A 310 -4.50 -9.44 13.13
C LYS A 310 -3.31 -9.21 14.06
N GLU A 311 -2.33 -8.43 13.64
CA GLU A 311 -1.15 -8.10 14.45
C GLU A 311 -1.54 -7.30 15.70
N VAL A 312 -2.40 -6.28 15.53
CA VAL A 312 -2.93 -5.48 16.63
C VAL A 312 -3.71 -6.34 17.63
N ASP A 313 -4.55 -7.25 17.13
CA ASP A 313 -5.31 -8.17 17.99
C ASP A 313 -4.40 -9.19 18.69
N HIS A 314 -3.36 -9.68 18.00
CA HIS A 314 -2.36 -10.59 18.56
C HIS A 314 -1.57 -9.94 19.69
N GLN A 315 -0.98 -8.76 19.45
CA GLN A 315 -0.25 -7.99 20.46
C GLN A 315 -1.12 -7.62 21.66
N HIS A 316 -2.37 -7.19 21.41
CA HIS A 316 -3.32 -6.92 22.48
C HIS A 316 -3.58 -8.16 23.33
N LYS A 317 -3.79 -9.32 22.68
CA LYS A 317 -4.02 -10.58 23.37
C LYS A 317 -2.78 -11.04 24.14
N GLU A 318 -1.58 -10.89 23.59
CA GLU A 318 -0.32 -11.24 24.24
C GLU A 318 -0.12 -10.44 25.54
N ILE A 319 -0.25 -9.11 25.48
CA ILE A 319 -0.13 -8.25 26.67
C ILE A 319 -1.23 -8.62 27.67
N ARG A 320 -2.46 -8.81 27.21
CA ARG A 320 -3.59 -9.17 28.07
C ARG A 320 -3.37 -10.50 28.78
N ASP A 321 -2.98 -11.54 28.04
CA ASP A 321 -2.79 -12.89 28.56
C ASP A 321 -1.55 -12.97 29.46
N SER A 322 -0.53 -12.12 29.25
CA SER A 322 0.62 -12.00 30.17
C SER A 322 0.25 -11.58 31.59
N ILE A 323 -0.89 -10.92 31.78
CA ILE A 323 -1.37 -10.43 33.08
C ILE A 323 -2.61 -11.20 33.56
N LEU A 324 -3.54 -11.53 32.66
CA LEU A 324 -4.83 -12.16 33.01
C LEU A 324 -4.85 -13.68 32.81
N GLY A 325 -3.87 -14.24 32.09
CA GLY A 325 -3.83 -15.63 31.64
C GLY A 325 -3.93 -16.66 32.77
N LEU A 326 -4.33 -17.88 32.39
CA LEU A 326 -4.37 -19.02 33.31
C LEU A 326 -2.94 -19.47 33.61
N GLY A 327 -2.57 -19.55 34.90
CA GLY A 327 -1.23 -19.95 35.34
C GLY A 327 -0.21 -18.81 35.45
N VAL A 328 -0.60 -17.56 35.23
CA VAL A 328 0.26 -16.39 35.46
C VAL A 328 0.55 -16.26 36.96
N GLU A 329 1.84 -16.17 37.32
CA GLU A 329 2.27 -15.95 38.70
C GLU A 329 1.71 -14.64 39.26
N VAL A 330 1.40 -14.60 40.56
CA VAL A 330 0.76 -13.42 41.16
C VAL A 330 1.63 -12.15 41.02
N ALA A 331 2.96 -12.29 41.00
CA ALA A 331 3.88 -11.17 40.76
C ALA A 331 3.68 -10.52 39.38
N ASP A 332 3.36 -11.30 38.35
CA ASP A 332 3.16 -10.84 36.97
C ASP A 332 1.75 -10.28 36.71
N GLN A 333 0.82 -10.50 37.64
CA GLN A 333 -0.55 -9.96 37.57
C GLN A 333 -0.63 -8.46 37.87
N ILE A 334 0.50 -7.84 38.24
CA ILE A 334 0.70 -6.39 38.28
C ILE A 334 1.93 -6.01 37.44
N ARG A 335 1.74 -5.14 36.45
CA ARG A 335 2.82 -4.64 35.59
C ARG A 335 2.93 -3.13 35.62
N PHE A 336 4.18 -2.67 35.63
CA PHE A 336 4.55 -1.26 35.62
C PHE A 336 5.17 -0.97 34.26
N PHE A 337 4.46 -0.24 33.42
CA PHE A 337 4.96 0.22 32.13
C PHE A 337 5.60 1.59 32.32
N SER A 338 6.87 1.72 31.96
CA SER A 338 7.50 3.04 31.85
C SER A 338 6.89 3.84 30.71
N GLU A 339 7.25 5.11 30.63
CA GLU A 339 6.81 5.97 29.53
C GLU A 339 7.34 5.48 28.17
N ASP A 340 8.57 4.98 28.15
CA ASP A 340 9.19 4.39 26.96
C ASP A 340 8.48 3.09 26.54
N ASP A 341 8.13 2.23 27.51
CA ASP A 341 7.34 1.01 27.24
C ASP A 341 5.98 1.38 26.65
N ARG A 342 5.31 2.40 27.20
CA ARG A 342 4.04 2.89 26.67
C ARG A 342 4.18 3.46 25.27
N GLN A 343 5.29 4.14 24.97
CA GLN A 343 5.59 4.64 23.63
C GLN A 343 5.91 3.53 22.63
N SER A 344 6.29 2.33 23.09
CA SER A 344 6.51 1.16 22.24
C SER A 344 5.21 0.42 21.86
N ILE A 345 4.10 0.70 22.55
CA ILE A 345 2.81 0.05 22.31
C ILE A 345 1.93 0.95 21.42
N PRO A 346 1.31 0.40 20.36
CA PRO A 346 0.36 1.14 19.53
C PRO A 346 -0.74 1.82 20.37
N PRO A 347 -1.07 3.10 20.12
CA PRO A 347 -2.06 3.84 20.91
C PRO A 347 -3.44 3.17 20.95
N GLU A 348 -3.83 2.48 19.89
CA GLU A 348 -5.08 1.74 19.79
C GLU A 348 -5.11 0.56 20.77
N ILE A 349 -4.01 -0.20 20.87
CA ILE A 349 -3.87 -1.32 21.81
C ILE A 349 -3.90 -0.79 23.24
N TRP A 350 -3.15 0.26 23.53
CA TRP A 350 -3.10 0.85 24.86
C TRP A 350 -4.47 1.33 25.34
N LYS A 351 -5.25 1.97 24.45
CA LYS A 351 -6.64 2.37 24.74
C LYS A 351 -7.53 1.17 25.06
N ARG A 352 -7.40 0.07 24.31
CA ARG A 352 -8.15 -1.18 24.55
C ARG A 352 -7.76 -1.83 25.89
N LEU A 353 -6.48 -1.81 26.26
CA LEU A 353 -6.02 -2.34 27.54
C LEU A 353 -6.57 -1.55 28.74
N ILE A 354 -6.55 -0.21 28.68
CA ILE A 354 -7.08 0.62 29.78
C ILE A 354 -8.60 0.53 29.90
N SER A 355 -9.31 0.32 28.78
CA SER A 355 -10.77 0.19 28.79
C SER A 355 -11.26 -1.24 29.09
N ASP A 356 -10.36 -2.23 29.15
CA ASP A 356 -10.72 -3.61 29.47
C ASP A 356 -11.20 -3.72 30.91
N SER A 357 -12.40 -4.27 31.08
CA SER A 357 -13.03 -4.55 32.38
C SER A 357 -12.20 -5.45 33.31
N GLY A 358 -11.25 -6.21 32.76
CA GLY A 358 -10.36 -7.10 33.51
C GLY A 358 -9.19 -6.39 34.20
N PHE A 359 -8.91 -5.13 33.88
CA PHE A 359 -7.77 -4.38 34.42
C PHE A 359 -8.18 -3.24 35.36
N PHE A 360 -7.33 -2.99 36.34
CA PHE A 360 -7.23 -1.70 37.01
C PHE A 360 -6.07 -0.92 36.43
N HIS A 361 -6.29 0.39 36.26
CA HIS A 361 -5.31 1.30 35.72
C HIS A 361 -5.08 2.49 36.65
N SER A 362 -3.81 2.75 36.96
CA SER A 362 -3.37 4.00 37.60
C SER A 362 -2.08 4.50 36.97
N THR A 363 -1.74 5.76 37.27
CA THR A 363 -0.49 6.39 36.87
C THR A 363 0.28 6.79 38.12
N TRP A 364 1.61 6.73 38.03
CA TRP A 364 2.52 7.14 39.09
C TRP A 364 3.66 7.97 38.51
N GLU A 365 3.90 9.16 39.06
CA GLU A 365 4.90 10.08 38.53
C GLU A 365 6.26 9.88 39.21
N ARG A 366 7.32 9.89 38.42
CA ARG A 366 8.71 9.90 38.89
C ARG A 366 9.52 10.95 38.14
N SER A 367 10.74 11.18 38.62
CA SER A 367 11.70 12.11 38.00
C SER A 367 12.12 11.71 36.59
N ASP A 368 12.05 10.42 36.27
CA ASP A 368 12.39 9.81 34.99
C ASP A 368 11.18 9.68 34.03
N GLY A 369 9.96 10.01 34.47
CA GLY A 369 8.75 9.97 33.65
C GLY A 369 7.54 9.44 34.42
N THR A 370 6.43 9.20 33.71
CA THR A 370 5.26 8.55 34.32
C THR A 370 5.27 7.06 34.08
N TYR A 371 4.92 6.30 35.12
CA TYR A 371 4.69 4.87 35.04
C TYR A 371 3.19 4.58 35.02
N HIS A 372 2.77 3.69 34.13
CA HIS A 372 1.41 3.17 34.08
C HIS A 372 1.35 1.82 34.77
N VAL A 373 0.40 1.66 35.69
CA VAL A 373 0.20 0.42 36.44
C VAL A 373 -1.03 -0.28 35.89
N LEU A 374 -0.87 -1.50 35.39
CA LEU A 374 -1.96 -2.40 35.05
C LEU A 374 -1.98 -3.57 36.03
N CYS A 375 -3.12 -3.82 36.66
CA CYS A 375 -3.29 -4.90 37.62
C CYS A 375 -4.57 -5.70 37.32
N LYS A 376 -4.53 -7.01 37.50
CA LYS A 376 -5.70 -7.88 37.37
C LYS A 376 -6.78 -7.50 38.37
N LYS A 377 -8.02 -7.39 37.90
CA LYS A 377 -9.21 -7.14 38.74
C LYS A 377 -9.63 -8.40 39.49
N ASN A 378 -8.91 -8.75 40.56
CA ASN A 378 -9.26 -9.86 41.44
C ASN A 378 -8.82 -9.58 42.89
N PRO A 379 -9.73 -9.45 43.86
CA PRO A 379 -9.36 -9.15 45.25
C PRO A 379 -8.46 -10.22 45.89
N ALA A 380 -8.56 -11.49 45.48
CA ALA A 380 -7.80 -12.58 46.06
C ALA A 380 -6.27 -12.48 45.85
N ILE A 381 -5.83 -11.66 44.90
CA ILE A 381 -4.41 -11.54 44.52
C ILE A 381 -3.68 -10.51 45.41
N PHE A 382 -4.41 -9.56 45.99
CA PHE A 382 -3.84 -8.42 46.71
C PHE A 382 -3.08 -8.82 47.99
N PRO A 383 -3.54 -9.77 48.84
CA PRO A 383 -2.76 -10.21 50.01
C PRO A 383 -1.41 -10.82 49.63
N GLN A 384 -1.38 -11.57 48.53
CA GLN A 384 -0.16 -12.18 48.01
C GLN A 384 0.76 -11.12 47.39
N LEU A 385 0.22 -10.16 46.65
CA LEU A 385 0.97 -9.00 46.14
C LEU A 385 1.62 -8.19 47.27
N VAL A 386 0.89 -7.93 48.37
CA VAL A 386 1.44 -7.23 49.55
C VAL A 386 2.62 -8.00 50.13
N THR A 387 2.51 -9.33 50.23
CA THR A 387 3.59 -10.19 50.73
C THR A 387 4.82 -10.16 49.82
N ILE A 388 4.63 -10.21 48.50
CA ILE A 388 5.70 -10.09 47.52
C ILE A 388 6.37 -8.72 47.64
N MET A 389 5.60 -7.64 47.72
CA MET A 389 6.12 -6.27 47.83
C MET A 389 6.85 -5.99 49.16
N LEU A 390 6.50 -6.70 50.26
CA LEU A 390 7.22 -6.58 51.53
C LEU A 390 8.68 -7.04 51.45
N SER A 391 8.99 -7.94 50.51
CA SER A 391 10.34 -8.45 50.25
C SER A 391 11.21 -7.50 49.40
N MET A 392 10.60 -6.47 48.79
CA MET A 392 11.31 -5.56 47.89
C MET A 392 12.31 -4.65 48.63
N GLY A 393 13.39 -4.29 47.91
CA GLY A 393 14.42 -3.39 48.40
C GLY A 393 13.98 -1.91 48.38
N PRO A 394 14.75 -1.01 49.00
CA PRO A 394 14.44 0.43 49.04
C PRO A 394 14.27 1.09 47.68
N GLN A 395 14.96 0.58 46.65
CA GLN A 395 14.91 1.10 45.27
C GLN A 395 13.52 0.93 44.63
N ASP A 396 12.73 -0.05 45.09
CA ASP A 396 11.40 -0.38 44.57
C ASP A 396 10.27 0.16 45.45
N HIS A 397 10.56 0.92 46.50
CA HIS A 397 9.53 1.48 47.38
C HIS A 397 8.52 2.37 46.64
N TRP A 398 8.88 2.94 45.50
CA TRP A 398 7.93 3.68 44.65
C TRP A 398 6.84 2.77 44.05
N LYS A 399 7.12 1.49 43.76
CA LYS A 399 6.12 0.52 43.28
C LYS A 399 5.06 0.26 44.35
N ILE A 400 5.47 0.24 45.62
CA ILE A 400 4.56 0.13 46.78
C ILE A 400 3.62 1.35 46.84
N LEU A 401 4.15 2.55 46.60
CA LEU A 401 3.35 3.78 46.61
C LEU A 401 2.40 3.85 45.39
N ALA A 402 2.85 3.40 44.21
CA ALA A 402 2.01 3.28 43.02
C ALA A 402 0.87 2.26 43.22
N PHE A 403 1.18 1.12 43.87
CA PHE A 403 0.19 0.11 44.25
C PHE A 403 -0.81 0.63 45.29
N ARG A 404 -0.35 1.39 46.28
CA ARG A 404 -1.24 2.11 47.22
C ARG A 404 -2.21 3.01 46.47
N PHE A 405 -1.71 3.82 45.53
CA PHE A 405 -2.56 4.75 44.77
C PHE A 405 -3.60 4.01 43.91
N LEU A 406 -3.22 2.88 43.33
CA LEU A 406 -4.15 1.98 42.63
C LEU A 406 -5.26 1.48 43.57
N ILE A 407 -4.90 1.00 44.76
CA ILE A 407 -5.86 0.50 45.76
C ILE A 407 -6.81 1.61 46.21
N GLU A 408 -6.30 2.81 46.54
CA GLU A 408 -7.11 3.95 46.98
C GLU A 408 -8.09 4.41 45.88
N LYS A 409 -7.64 4.43 44.61
CA LYS A 409 -8.50 4.78 43.46
C LYS A 409 -9.67 3.83 43.29
N TYR A 410 -9.50 2.55 43.64
CA TYR A 410 -10.52 1.49 43.45
C TYR A 410 -11.05 0.93 44.79
N GLU A 411 -10.90 1.68 45.89
CA GLU A 411 -11.28 1.25 47.24
C GLU A 411 -12.76 0.85 47.34
N THR A 412 -13.64 1.61 46.68
CA THR A 412 -15.09 1.33 46.60
C THR A 412 -15.43 0.02 45.93
N THR A 413 -14.50 -0.56 45.16
CA THR A 413 -14.69 -1.82 44.44
C THR A 413 -14.39 -3.04 45.34
N PHE A 414 -13.70 -2.85 46.48
CA PHE A 414 -13.26 -3.93 47.36
C PHE A 414 -13.47 -3.67 48.86
N PRO A 415 -14.72 -3.46 49.31
CA PRO A 415 -14.99 -3.29 50.74
C PRO A 415 -14.55 -4.51 51.57
N GLU A 416 -14.63 -5.72 50.98
CA GLU A 416 -14.25 -6.98 51.64
C GLU A 416 -12.76 -7.07 51.97
N LEU A 417 -11.88 -6.47 51.16
CA LEU A 417 -10.43 -6.52 51.37
C LEU A 417 -10.00 -5.75 52.61
N PHE A 418 -10.70 -4.65 52.93
CA PHE A 418 -10.42 -3.79 54.08
C PHE A 418 -11.14 -4.24 55.36
N ASN A 419 -12.06 -5.20 55.24
CA ASN A 419 -12.68 -5.87 56.39
C ASN A 419 -11.83 -7.03 56.92
N ASP A 420 -10.83 -7.48 56.15
CA ASP A 420 -9.86 -8.49 56.58
C ASP A 420 -8.74 -7.87 57.44
N GLY A 421 -8.75 -8.20 58.73
CA GLY A 421 -7.78 -7.68 59.70
C GLY A 421 -6.33 -8.09 59.40
N GLU A 422 -6.09 -9.28 58.83
CA GLU A 422 -4.74 -9.74 58.50
C GLU A 422 -4.16 -8.96 57.32
N PHE A 423 -4.99 -8.72 56.30
CA PHE A 423 -4.62 -7.88 55.16
C PHE A 423 -4.32 -6.44 55.61
N VAL A 424 -5.18 -5.82 56.42
CA VAL A 424 -4.99 -4.44 56.90
C VAL A 424 -3.68 -4.31 57.69
N GLU A 425 -3.33 -5.30 58.51
CA GLU A 425 -2.06 -5.29 59.25
C GLU A 425 -0.84 -5.45 58.32
N ALA A 426 -0.89 -6.38 57.36
CA ALA A 426 0.18 -6.58 56.38
C ALA A 426 0.37 -5.36 55.47
N TYR A 427 -0.72 -4.79 54.95
CA TYR A 427 -0.72 -3.57 54.15
C TYR A 427 -0.21 -2.37 54.95
N GLY A 428 -0.62 -2.24 56.21
CA GLY A 428 -0.10 -1.22 57.13
C GLY A 428 1.41 -1.36 57.39
N ARG A 429 1.95 -2.58 57.49
CA ARG A 429 3.41 -2.81 57.58
C ARG A 429 4.13 -2.41 56.28
N LEU A 430 3.56 -2.77 55.13
CA LEU A 430 4.09 -2.44 53.81
C LEU A 430 4.19 -0.91 53.60
N LEU A 431 3.11 -0.20 53.91
CA LEU A 431 3.06 1.27 53.83
C LEU A 431 4.07 1.93 54.75
N ARG A 432 4.18 1.47 56.01
CA ARG A 432 5.17 1.99 56.96
C ARG A 432 6.58 1.89 56.40
N ARG A 433 6.94 0.77 55.78
CA ARG A 433 8.25 0.57 55.15
C ARG A 433 8.51 1.55 54.00
N ALA A 434 7.52 1.79 53.13
CA ALA A 434 7.63 2.73 52.02
C ALA A 434 7.73 4.19 52.49
N TYR A 435 6.98 4.59 53.54
CA TYR A 435 7.03 5.94 54.10
C TYR A 435 8.27 6.23 54.95
N MET A 436 8.91 5.20 55.53
CA MET A 436 10.07 5.42 56.41
C MET A 436 11.22 6.14 55.71
N SER A 437 11.38 6.00 54.40
CA SER A 437 12.38 6.76 53.63
C SER A 437 12.02 8.25 53.48
N LEU A 438 10.73 8.60 53.53
CA LEU A 438 10.19 9.95 53.32
C LEU A 438 9.99 10.74 54.62
N ILE A 439 9.89 10.04 55.76
CA ILE A 439 9.77 10.66 57.08
C ILE A 439 11.13 11.27 57.47
N PRO A 440 11.18 12.54 57.93
CA PRO A 440 12.43 13.18 58.36
C PRO A 440 13.13 12.42 59.50
N TRP A 441 14.47 12.46 59.54
CA TRP A 441 15.28 11.68 60.48
C TRP A 441 14.93 11.93 61.96
N TYR A 442 14.54 13.16 62.31
CA TYR A 442 14.16 13.54 63.67
C TYR A 442 12.82 12.92 64.10
N TYR A 443 11.85 12.77 63.19
CA TYR A 443 10.62 12.02 63.46
C TYR A 443 10.89 10.52 63.62
N ARG A 444 11.90 9.96 62.94
CA ARG A 444 12.29 8.55 63.10
C ARG A 444 12.82 8.25 64.51
N LEU A 445 13.60 9.18 65.09
CA LEU A 445 14.05 9.09 66.48
C LEU A 445 12.89 9.18 67.48
N LEU A 446 11.93 10.08 67.24
CA LEU A 446 10.77 10.26 68.11
C LEU A 446 9.77 9.08 68.02
N MET A 447 9.65 8.44 66.86
CA MET A 447 8.85 7.20 66.71
C MET A 447 9.41 6.03 67.53
N LEU A 448 10.72 6.03 67.83
CA LEU A 448 11.37 5.03 68.66
C LEU A 448 10.88 5.08 70.13
N PHE A 449 10.33 6.22 70.56
CA PHE A 449 9.72 6.42 71.88
C PHE A 449 8.21 6.09 71.94
N GLY A 450 7.59 5.66 70.84
CA GLY A 450 6.27 5.02 70.85
C GLY A 450 5.03 5.93 71.02
N PHE A 451 5.16 7.26 70.92
CA PHE A 451 4.01 8.17 71.03
C PHE A 451 3.12 8.13 69.78
N ARG A 452 1.89 7.60 69.90
CA ARG A 452 0.90 7.51 68.80
C ARG A 452 0.67 8.83 68.07
N SER A 453 0.56 9.95 68.79
CA SER A 453 0.33 11.27 68.19
C SER A 453 1.48 11.74 67.28
N ILE A 454 2.72 11.33 67.58
CA ILE A 454 3.91 11.67 66.78
C ILE A 454 3.97 10.79 65.54
N ILE A 455 3.60 9.52 65.67
CA ILE A 455 3.53 8.54 64.57
C ILE A 455 2.49 9.01 63.53
N ASP A 456 1.28 9.39 63.98
CA ASP A 456 0.23 9.87 63.09
C ASP A 456 0.60 11.18 62.41
N ALA A 457 1.22 12.12 63.13
CA ALA A 457 1.72 13.37 62.55
C ALA A 457 2.81 13.13 61.49
N ALA A 458 3.73 12.18 61.73
CA ALA A 458 4.78 11.82 60.78
C ALA A 458 4.21 11.17 59.49
N PHE A 459 3.21 10.30 59.61
CA PHE A 459 2.54 9.70 58.44
C PHE A 459 1.69 10.72 57.67
N GLN A 460 0.99 11.63 58.35
CA GLN A 460 0.26 12.72 57.69
C GLN A 460 1.22 13.63 56.92
N HIS A 461 2.36 13.98 57.51
CA HIS A 461 3.39 14.76 56.83
C HIS A 461 3.97 14.02 55.61
N ALA A 462 4.24 12.72 55.71
CA ALA A 462 4.74 11.92 54.59
C ALA A 462 3.71 11.81 53.45
N LYS A 463 2.43 11.62 53.77
CA LYS A 463 1.34 11.61 52.78
C LYS A 463 1.22 12.95 52.06
N LYS A 464 1.23 14.06 52.81
CA LYS A 464 1.16 15.41 52.24
C LYS A 464 2.34 15.70 51.30
N ARG A 465 3.55 15.34 51.73
CA ARG A 465 4.77 15.49 50.92
C ARG A 465 4.72 14.68 49.63
N ILE A 466 4.25 13.43 49.67
CA ILE A 466 4.06 12.61 48.46
C ILE A 466 3.08 13.28 47.51
N GLN A 467 1.97 13.81 48.02
CA GLN A 467 0.96 14.46 47.18
C GLN A 467 1.52 15.71 46.50
N GLU A 468 2.21 16.57 47.26
CA GLU A 468 2.90 17.76 46.73
C GLU A 468 3.96 17.37 45.67
N GLU A 469 4.78 16.35 45.95
CA GLU A 469 5.80 15.85 45.01
C GLU A 469 5.15 15.26 43.73
N GLN A 470 4.05 14.52 43.85
CA GLN A 470 3.32 13.96 42.70
C GLN A 470 2.67 15.05 41.83
N GLU A 471 2.11 16.10 42.44
CA GLU A 471 1.53 17.23 41.69
C GLU A 471 2.61 17.99 40.89
N VAL A 472 3.76 18.26 41.52
CA VAL A 472 4.89 18.93 40.85
C VAL A 472 5.46 18.06 39.72
N LEU A 473 5.67 16.77 39.97
CA LEU A 473 6.18 15.84 38.96
C LEU A 473 5.17 15.64 37.82
N SER A 474 3.88 15.56 38.12
CA SER A 474 2.82 15.47 37.11
C SER A 474 2.85 16.67 36.17
N GLN A 475 2.92 17.90 36.70
CA GLN A 475 3.00 19.11 35.88
C GLN A 475 4.27 19.14 35.02
N ARG A 476 5.42 18.76 35.60
CA ARG A 476 6.70 18.72 34.87
C ARG A 476 6.69 17.68 33.76
N ASN A 477 6.24 16.46 34.05
CA ASN A 477 6.17 15.36 33.08
C ASN A 477 5.13 15.66 31.99
N GLN A 478 4.00 16.27 32.35
CA GLN A 478 3.01 16.74 31.38
C GLN A 478 3.59 17.80 30.45
N SER A 479 4.33 18.79 30.96
CA SER A 479 5.01 19.78 30.12
C SER A 479 6.01 19.14 29.16
N ASN A 480 6.83 18.20 29.66
CA ASN A 480 7.80 17.49 28.83
C ASN A 480 7.12 16.69 27.71
N ARG A 481 6.00 16.02 28.02
CA ARG A 481 5.18 15.30 27.02
C ARG A 481 4.61 16.23 25.97
N ASP A 482 4.01 17.32 26.41
CA ASP A 482 3.43 18.32 25.52
C ASP A 482 4.51 18.91 24.59
N ASP A 483 5.73 19.11 25.10
CA ASP A 483 6.86 19.59 24.29
C ASP A 483 7.36 18.55 23.28
N VAL A 484 7.47 17.27 23.67
CA VAL A 484 7.83 16.17 22.77
C VAL A 484 6.75 15.99 21.67
N ASP A 485 5.47 16.00 22.06
CA ASP A 485 4.35 15.92 21.12
C ASP A 485 4.31 17.14 20.19
N ARG A 486 4.57 18.34 20.71
CA ARG A 486 4.72 19.56 19.87
C ARG A 486 5.87 19.43 18.89
N GLN A 487 7.04 18.97 19.31
CA GLN A 487 8.18 18.76 18.42
C GLN A 487 7.86 17.74 17.33
N ARG A 488 7.20 16.63 17.68
CA ARG A 488 6.76 15.61 16.72
C ARG A 488 5.74 16.19 15.72
N ILE A 489 4.73 16.91 16.20
CA ILE A 489 3.73 17.58 15.34
C ILE A 489 4.38 18.64 14.44
N MET A 490 5.37 19.39 14.96
CA MET A 490 6.12 20.36 14.17
C MET A 490 6.93 19.67 13.06
N GLN A 491 7.65 18.59 13.37
CA GLN A 491 8.38 17.81 12.37
C GLN A 491 7.45 17.23 11.30
N GLN A 492 6.28 16.70 11.70
CA GLN A 492 5.26 16.23 10.76
C GLN A 492 4.76 17.36 9.86
N LYS A 493 4.39 18.51 10.44
CA LYS A 493 3.92 19.67 9.67
C LYS A 493 4.99 20.23 8.76
N GLU A 494 6.24 20.23 9.18
CA GLU A 494 7.37 20.66 8.37
C GLU A 494 7.56 19.71 7.18
N LYS A 495 7.62 18.40 7.41
CA LYS A 495 7.74 17.40 6.33
C LYS A 495 6.54 17.41 5.38
N ALA A 496 5.32 17.48 5.91
CA ALA A 496 4.10 17.57 5.11
C ALA A 496 4.08 18.88 4.30
N GLY A 497 4.44 20.00 4.90
CA GLY A 497 4.53 21.30 4.21
C GLY A 497 5.62 21.32 3.13
N GLN A 498 6.77 20.69 3.37
CA GLN A 498 7.81 20.49 2.35
C GLN A 498 7.26 19.65 1.19
N ALA A 499 6.56 18.55 1.49
CA ALA A 499 5.97 17.69 0.47
C ALA A 499 4.88 18.39 -0.36
N GLU A 500 3.98 19.15 0.27
CA GLU A 500 2.97 19.96 -0.40
C GLU A 500 3.61 21.03 -1.29
N THR A 501 4.66 21.69 -0.78
CA THR A 501 5.41 22.70 -1.54
C THR A 501 6.04 22.08 -2.79
N LEU A 502 6.67 20.91 -2.67
CA LEU A 502 7.24 20.18 -3.80
C LEU A 502 6.17 19.75 -4.81
N GLU A 503 5.05 19.22 -4.34
CA GLU A 503 3.93 18.80 -5.20
C GLU A 503 3.35 19.99 -5.96
N PHE A 504 3.11 21.11 -5.28
CA PHE A 504 2.52 22.29 -5.89
C PHE A 504 3.46 22.96 -6.91
N SER A 505 4.76 23.08 -6.56
CA SER A 505 5.79 23.55 -7.49
C SER A 505 5.83 22.69 -8.75
N ARG A 506 5.71 21.37 -8.60
CA ARG A 506 5.67 20.43 -9.72
C ARG A 506 4.41 20.60 -10.58
N ARG A 507 3.22 20.71 -9.99
CA ARG A 507 1.97 20.95 -10.75
C ARG A 507 2.08 22.20 -11.62
N ILE A 508 2.65 23.28 -11.07
CA ILE A 508 2.92 24.51 -11.82
C ILE A 508 3.89 24.23 -12.98
N ILE A 509 5.00 23.51 -12.74
CA ILE A 509 5.97 23.16 -13.78
C ILE A 509 5.33 22.30 -14.89
N GLU A 510 4.46 21.34 -14.56
CA GLU A 510 3.74 20.53 -15.56
C GLU A 510 2.81 21.39 -16.43
N SER A 511 2.07 22.31 -15.82
CA SER A 511 1.26 23.30 -16.57
C SER A 511 2.14 24.15 -17.48
N LEU A 512 3.28 24.64 -16.98
CA LEU A 512 4.24 25.40 -17.81
C LEU A 512 4.73 24.57 -19.01
N GLU A 513 5.11 23.31 -18.80
CA GLU A 513 5.57 22.45 -19.88
C GLU A 513 4.48 22.22 -20.94
N ARG A 514 3.22 22.01 -20.52
CA ARG A 514 2.08 21.88 -21.43
C ARG A 514 1.90 23.15 -22.28
N TYR A 515 1.82 24.31 -21.62
CA TYR A 515 1.60 25.58 -22.32
C TYR A 515 2.75 25.92 -23.28
N TYR A 516 3.99 25.74 -22.84
CA TYR A 516 5.15 26.07 -23.66
C TYR A 516 5.41 25.10 -24.80
N PHE A 517 5.32 23.79 -24.58
CA PHE A 517 5.75 22.80 -25.57
C PHE A 517 4.60 22.18 -26.38
N ARG A 518 3.37 22.12 -25.85
CA ARG A 518 2.21 21.56 -26.56
C ARG A 518 1.34 22.65 -27.18
N GLU A 519 1.07 23.72 -26.44
CA GLU A 519 0.15 24.79 -26.90
C GLU A 519 0.87 25.97 -27.58
N ASN A 520 2.21 25.94 -27.57
CA ASN A 520 3.12 26.95 -28.12
C ASN A 520 2.73 28.37 -27.66
N LYS A 521 2.38 28.51 -26.37
CA LYS A 521 1.88 29.76 -25.79
C LYS A 521 2.52 29.97 -24.43
N PRO A 522 3.24 31.08 -24.21
CA PRO A 522 3.66 31.47 -22.86
C PRO A 522 2.44 31.73 -21.97
N PRO A 523 2.30 31.02 -20.83
CA PRO A 523 1.12 31.11 -20.00
C PRO A 523 1.17 32.32 -19.06
N LEU A 524 -0.01 32.87 -18.77
CA LEU A 524 -0.20 33.87 -17.72
C LEU A 524 -0.42 33.20 -16.35
N ILE A 525 -0.18 33.93 -15.26
CA ILE A 525 -0.45 33.41 -13.91
C ILE A 525 -1.93 33.06 -13.73
N SER A 526 -2.85 33.90 -14.25
CA SER A 526 -4.29 33.61 -14.22
C SER A 526 -4.66 32.33 -15.00
N GLU A 527 -3.98 32.05 -16.12
CA GLU A 527 -4.20 30.85 -16.93
C GLU A 527 -3.75 29.58 -16.19
N VAL A 528 -2.59 29.62 -15.53
CA VAL A 528 -2.10 28.50 -14.70
C VAL A 528 -2.96 28.32 -13.44
N ALA A 529 -3.41 29.41 -12.83
CA ALA A 529 -4.30 29.36 -11.67
C ALA A 529 -5.67 28.75 -12.02
N ALA A 530 -6.18 29.00 -13.23
CA ALA A 530 -7.44 28.42 -13.69
C ALA A 530 -7.36 26.89 -13.93
N GLU A 531 -6.19 26.34 -14.26
CA GLU A 531 -5.99 24.89 -14.34
C GLU A 531 -5.91 24.22 -12.95
N LEU A 532 -5.55 24.99 -11.92
CA LEU A 532 -5.40 24.53 -10.55
C LEU A 532 -6.70 24.81 -9.78
N ALA A 533 -7.76 24.07 -10.11
CA ALA A 533 -9.12 24.25 -9.55
C ALA A 533 -9.19 24.24 -8.00
N ASP A 534 -8.17 23.69 -7.34
CA ASP A 534 -8.10 23.52 -5.89
C ASP A 534 -7.66 24.78 -5.13
N LYS A 535 -7.24 25.86 -5.82
CA LYS A 535 -6.58 27.02 -5.21
C LYS A 535 -7.04 28.36 -5.78
N LYS A 536 -7.11 29.38 -4.93
CA LYS A 536 -7.39 30.77 -5.35
C LYS A 536 -6.17 31.37 -6.05
N GLU A 537 -6.42 32.26 -7.01
CA GLU A 537 -5.37 32.93 -7.78
C GLU A 537 -4.35 33.68 -6.91
N ASP A 538 -4.79 34.29 -5.81
CA ASP A 538 -3.91 35.01 -4.87
C ASP A 538 -2.91 34.07 -4.18
N GLU A 539 -3.33 32.85 -3.82
CA GLU A 539 -2.46 31.84 -3.20
C GLU A 539 -1.37 31.38 -4.18
N VAL A 540 -1.73 31.23 -5.46
CA VAL A 540 -0.80 30.88 -6.54
C VAL A 540 0.22 32.00 -6.73
N ARG A 541 -0.22 33.27 -6.76
CA ARG A 541 0.66 34.45 -6.90
C ARG A 541 1.66 34.57 -5.75
N ASP A 542 1.23 34.34 -4.52
CA ASP A 542 2.10 34.40 -3.36
C ASP A 542 3.09 33.24 -3.31
N PHE A 543 2.67 32.05 -3.73
CA PHE A 543 3.57 30.90 -3.84
C PHE A 543 4.65 31.10 -4.90
N ILE A 544 4.28 31.59 -6.08
CA ILE A 544 5.20 31.93 -7.19
C ILE A 544 6.31 32.88 -6.69
N LYS A 545 5.95 33.91 -5.91
CA LYS A 545 6.92 34.84 -5.31
C LYS A 545 7.83 34.14 -4.30
N LYS A 546 7.26 33.34 -3.39
CA LYS A 546 8.02 32.65 -2.32
C LYS A 546 9.01 31.62 -2.88
N GLN A 547 8.63 30.90 -3.94
CA GLN A 547 9.45 29.84 -4.54
C GLN A 547 10.38 30.32 -5.66
N GLY A 548 10.48 31.64 -5.90
CA GLY A 548 11.43 32.20 -6.86
C GLY A 548 11.12 31.91 -8.33
N PHE A 549 9.83 31.73 -8.68
CA PHE A 549 9.41 31.68 -10.08
C PHE A 549 9.61 33.04 -10.75
N LYS A 550 10.18 33.02 -11.96
CA LYS A 550 10.42 34.27 -12.70
C LYS A 550 9.14 34.70 -13.39
N THR A 551 8.76 35.98 -13.23
CA THR A 551 7.56 36.54 -13.85
C THR A 551 7.91 37.70 -14.77
N LEU A 552 7.18 37.87 -15.88
CA LEU A 552 7.30 39.02 -16.77
C LEU A 552 5.98 39.77 -16.88
N ASP A 553 6.00 41.07 -16.73
CA ASP A 553 4.78 41.87 -16.86
C ASP A 553 4.30 41.85 -18.33
N PHE A 554 3.02 41.52 -18.54
CA PHE A 554 2.38 41.48 -19.85
C PHE A 554 0.93 41.97 -19.74
N GLN A 555 0.67 43.19 -20.23
CA GLN A 555 -0.64 43.84 -20.11
C GLN A 555 -1.10 43.92 -18.64
N SER A 556 -2.27 43.36 -18.31
CA SER A 556 -2.87 43.36 -16.96
C SER A 556 -2.44 42.17 -16.08
N ASP A 557 -1.63 41.25 -16.59
CA ASP A 557 -1.15 40.08 -15.84
C ASP A 557 0.34 39.83 -16.07
N LYS A 558 0.88 38.75 -15.51
CA LYS A 558 2.29 38.36 -15.63
C LYS A 558 2.40 37.02 -16.35
N ILE A 559 3.33 36.93 -17.29
CA ILE A 559 3.76 35.67 -17.88
C ILE A 559 4.62 34.92 -16.86
N LEU A 560 4.30 33.66 -16.61
CA LEU A 560 5.00 32.80 -15.67
C LEU A 560 6.09 31.98 -16.37
N LEU A 561 7.30 31.98 -15.80
CA LEU A 561 8.43 31.17 -16.25
C LEU A 561 8.87 30.20 -15.15
N TYR A 562 9.75 29.26 -15.51
CA TYR A 562 10.37 28.32 -14.57
C TYR A 562 11.05 29.02 -13.37
N PRO A 563 11.15 28.34 -12.21
CA PRO A 563 11.87 28.84 -11.06
C PRO A 563 13.36 29.02 -11.36
N VAL A 564 13.97 30.01 -10.69
CA VAL A 564 15.42 30.27 -10.80
C VAL A 564 16.17 29.31 -9.87
N ASP A 565 16.12 28.03 -10.20
CA ASP A 565 16.83 26.96 -9.50
C ASP A 565 18.13 26.57 -10.24
N HIS A 566 18.83 25.55 -9.74
CA HIS A 566 20.02 24.98 -10.40
C HIS A 566 19.75 24.47 -11.83
N GLN A 567 18.49 24.26 -12.21
CA GLN A 567 18.07 23.77 -13.53
C GLN A 567 17.63 24.88 -14.49
N TRP A 568 17.48 26.11 -14.00
CA TRP A 568 17.03 27.28 -14.77
C TRP A 568 17.79 27.42 -16.09
N ARG A 569 19.13 27.28 -16.08
CA ARG A 569 19.95 27.44 -17.30
C ARG A 569 19.58 26.42 -18.39
N ALA A 570 19.46 25.14 -18.02
CA ALA A 570 19.13 24.07 -18.97
C ALA A 570 17.70 24.25 -19.51
N ARG A 571 16.74 24.53 -18.63
CA ARG A 571 15.33 24.78 -19.02
C ARG A 571 15.20 26.03 -19.89
N ALA A 572 15.93 27.09 -19.57
CA ALA A 572 15.93 28.33 -20.34
C ALA A 572 16.51 28.15 -21.75
N VAL A 573 17.61 27.41 -21.91
CA VAL A 573 18.17 27.14 -23.25
C VAL A 573 17.18 26.33 -24.09
N ARG A 574 16.58 25.27 -23.51
CA ARG A 574 15.58 24.44 -24.19
C ARG A 574 14.34 25.25 -24.58
N LEU A 575 13.82 26.04 -23.65
CA LEU A 575 12.65 26.88 -23.87
C LEU A 575 12.91 27.93 -24.95
N ARG A 576 14.09 28.58 -24.93
CA ARG A 576 14.47 29.57 -25.95
C ARG A 576 14.47 28.95 -27.34
N LYS A 577 15.13 27.80 -27.52
CA LYS A 577 15.20 27.10 -28.81
C LYS A 577 13.80 26.78 -29.34
N HIS A 578 12.94 26.21 -28.49
CA HIS A 578 11.56 25.86 -28.85
C HIS A 578 10.71 27.09 -29.21
N LEU A 579 10.84 28.18 -28.45
CA LEU A 579 10.11 29.43 -28.72
C LEU A 579 10.62 30.18 -29.96
N GLU A 580 11.91 30.09 -30.28
CA GLU A 580 12.48 30.62 -31.54
C GLU A 580 11.93 29.84 -32.76
N GLU A 581 11.81 28.51 -32.67
CA GLU A 581 11.20 27.66 -33.70
C GLU A 581 9.69 27.95 -33.84
N ALA A 582 8.95 28.00 -32.74
CA ALA A 582 7.51 28.27 -32.75
C ALA A 582 7.17 29.71 -33.20
N GLY A 583 8.05 30.67 -32.95
CA GLY A 583 7.87 32.08 -33.35
C GLY A 583 8.03 32.32 -34.86
N GLN A 584 8.61 31.38 -35.60
CA GLN A 584 8.79 31.46 -37.06
C GLN A 584 7.56 30.98 -37.84
N ASP A 585 6.57 30.37 -37.18
CA ASP A 585 5.35 29.90 -37.82
C ASP A 585 4.42 31.07 -38.18
N ALA A 586 4.17 31.25 -39.48
CA ALA A 586 3.33 32.30 -40.02
C ALA A 586 1.86 32.18 -39.57
N ALA A 587 1.37 30.97 -39.29
CA ALA A 587 -0.02 30.68 -38.93
C ALA A 587 -0.36 30.96 -37.45
N LEU A 588 0.62 31.27 -36.59
CA LEU A 588 0.37 31.54 -35.18
C LEU A 588 -0.41 32.86 -34.97
N ALA A 589 -1.41 32.83 -34.09
CA ALA A 589 -2.19 34.01 -33.70
C ALA A 589 -1.31 35.14 -33.16
N GLN A 590 -1.64 36.39 -33.50
CA GLN A 590 -0.83 37.58 -33.20
C GLN A 590 -0.54 37.74 -31.70
N GLU A 591 -1.50 37.41 -30.84
CA GLU A 591 -1.34 37.44 -29.38
C GLU A 591 -0.30 36.42 -28.86
N LYS A 592 -0.24 35.23 -29.45
CA LYS A 592 0.80 34.24 -29.11
C LYS A 592 2.17 34.75 -29.54
N LYS A 593 2.29 35.34 -30.73
CA LYS A 593 3.54 35.93 -31.24
C LYS A 593 4.07 37.05 -30.34
N THR A 594 3.20 37.93 -29.83
CA THR A 594 3.62 39.00 -28.93
C THR A 594 4.11 38.47 -27.58
N ARG A 595 3.41 37.49 -26.99
CA ARG A 595 3.86 36.83 -25.75
C ARG A 595 5.22 36.12 -25.93
N ILE A 596 5.40 35.39 -27.04
CA ILE A 596 6.66 34.71 -27.39
C ILE A 596 7.80 35.73 -27.51
N ALA A 597 7.57 36.84 -28.22
CA ALA A 597 8.58 37.90 -28.39
C ALA A 597 9.02 38.54 -27.05
N VAL A 598 8.09 38.74 -26.11
CA VAL A 598 8.39 39.27 -24.77
C VAL A 598 9.28 38.31 -23.98
N VAL A 599 8.97 37.02 -23.99
CA VAL A 599 9.79 35.99 -23.34
C VAL A 599 11.18 35.91 -23.97
N LEU A 600 11.27 35.82 -25.31
CA LEU A 600 12.55 35.74 -26.02
C LEU A 600 13.44 36.97 -25.77
N LYS A 601 12.86 38.18 -25.75
CA LYS A 601 13.60 39.42 -25.45
C LYS A 601 14.19 39.40 -24.04
N MET A 602 13.45 38.87 -23.06
CA MET A 602 13.99 38.70 -21.70
C MET A 602 15.06 37.63 -21.65
N MET A 603 14.85 36.48 -22.29
CA MET A 603 15.83 35.38 -22.30
C MET A 603 17.15 35.84 -22.93
N GLN A 604 17.09 36.59 -24.04
CA GLN A 604 18.26 37.22 -24.66
C GLN A 604 18.96 38.21 -23.72
N ARG A 605 18.23 39.02 -22.95
CA ARG A 605 18.80 39.94 -21.95
C ARG A 605 19.46 39.19 -20.78
N SER A 606 18.82 38.14 -20.27
CA SER A 606 19.32 37.35 -19.15
C SER A 606 20.56 36.51 -19.50
N ILE A 607 20.63 36.00 -20.73
CA ILE A 607 21.81 35.28 -21.25
C ILE A 607 22.93 36.27 -21.53
N LYS A 608 22.63 37.46 -22.08
CA LYS A 608 23.64 38.52 -22.28
C LYS A 608 24.20 39.01 -20.95
N GLN A 609 23.38 39.20 -19.91
CA GLN A 609 23.84 39.56 -18.56
C GLN A 609 24.67 38.46 -17.89
N ALA A 610 24.31 37.19 -18.09
CA ALA A 610 25.11 36.06 -17.61
C ALA A 610 26.44 35.89 -18.37
N ALA A 611 26.48 36.25 -19.66
CA ALA A 611 27.67 36.22 -20.51
C ALA A 611 28.54 37.49 -20.36
N SER A 612 27.98 38.61 -19.90
CA SER A 612 28.68 39.90 -19.80
C SER A 612 29.27 40.20 -18.43
N GLY A 613 29.16 39.31 -17.43
CA GLY A 613 29.92 39.43 -16.17
C GLY A 613 29.67 40.69 -15.33
N VAL A 614 28.63 41.48 -15.60
CA VAL A 614 28.29 42.69 -14.83
C VAL A 614 27.06 42.38 -14.00
N GLY A 615 27.31 41.76 -12.84
CA GLY A 615 26.29 41.26 -11.93
C GLY A 615 26.74 40.07 -11.09
N ALA A 616 28.03 39.92 -10.85
CA ALA A 616 28.52 39.08 -9.75
C ALA A 616 28.19 39.80 -8.42
N SER A 617 26.93 39.75 -7.99
CA SER A 617 26.71 39.57 -6.56
C SER A 617 27.46 38.30 -6.20
N LYS A 618 28.41 38.39 -5.27
CA LYS A 618 29.32 37.32 -4.83
C LYS A 618 28.60 35.97 -4.79
N GLN A 619 28.66 35.21 -5.88
CA GLN A 619 28.75 33.77 -5.76
C GLN A 619 30.15 33.56 -5.24
N GLU A 620 30.26 33.41 -3.92
CA GLU A 620 31.23 32.46 -3.41
C GLU A 620 31.02 31.19 -4.24
N ASN A 621 31.96 30.92 -5.14
CA ASN A 621 32.22 29.56 -5.54
C ASN A 621 32.61 28.85 -4.25
N LEU A 622 31.62 28.40 -3.49
CA LEU A 622 31.76 27.23 -2.65
C LEU A 622 31.94 26.08 -3.64
N ASP A 623 33.16 25.96 -4.13
CA ASP A 623 33.68 24.72 -4.66
C ASP A 623 33.41 23.69 -3.55
N PRO A 624 32.52 22.69 -3.78
CA PRO A 624 32.16 21.71 -2.76
C PRO A 624 33.41 21.04 -2.18
N ASP A 625 34.45 20.88 -3.00
CA ASP A 625 35.73 20.32 -2.61
C ASP A 625 36.57 21.31 -1.78
N ALA A 626 36.46 22.62 -1.99
CA ALA A 626 37.14 23.62 -1.15
C ALA A 626 36.47 23.78 0.22
N ALA A 627 35.14 23.66 0.30
CA ALA A 627 34.41 23.62 1.57
C ALA A 627 34.73 22.33 2.37
N PHE A 628 34.87 21.20 1.67
CA PHE A 628 35.31 19.94 2.27
C PHE A 628 36.77 19.99 2.72
N GLN A 629 37.67 20.59 1.93
CA GLN A 629 39.07 20.78 2.29
C GLN A 629 39.25 21.79 3.43
N GLN A 630 38.43 22.85 3.49
CA GLN A 630 38.40 23.76 4.64
C GLN A 630 37.86 23.07 5.89
N PHE A 631 36.84 22.21 5.76
CA PHE A 631 36.34 21.40 6.85
C PHE A 631 37.38 20.38 7.31
N GLU A 632 38.09 19.68 6.42
CA GLU A 632 39.19 18.77 6.77
C GLU A 632 40.38 19.50 7.40
N THR A 633 40.72 20.71 6.94
CA THR A 633 41.79 21.50 7.56
C THR A 633 41.39 22.10 8.91
N GLU A 634 40.11 22.47 9.10
CA GLU A 634 39.53 22.86 10.39
C GLU A 634 39.46 21.65 11.34
N LEU A 635 39.04 20.48 10.86
CA LEU A 635 38.98 19.24 11.64
C LEU A 635 40.38 18.78 12.07
N ASN A 636 41.35 18.81 11.15
CA ASN A 636 42.76 18.54 11.46
C ASN A 636 43.37 19.60 12.40
N LYS A 637 42.94 20.87 12.32
CA LYS A 637 43.30 21.90 13.31
C LYS A 637 42.67 21.65 14.68
N HIS A 638 41.44 21.15 14.73
CA HIS A 638 40.73 20.83 15.96
C HIS A 638 41.27 19.57 16.62
N GLU A 639 41.64 18.57 15.83
CA GLU A 639 42.31 17.34 16.27
C GLU A 639 43.74 17.63 16.70
N SER A 640 44.50 18.45 15.96
CA SER A 640 45.84 18.88 16.38
C SER A 640 45.83 19.74 17.65
N ARG A 641 44.79 20.57 17.86
CA ARG A 641 44.56 21.29 19.14
C ARG A 641 44.10 20.38 20.28
N ARG A 642 43.43 19.25 19.99
CA ARG A 642 43.10 18.23 20.99
C ARG A 642 44.30 17.34 21.34
N SER A 643 45.19 17.07 20.39
CA SER A 643 46.41 16.27 20.60
C SER A 643 47.58 17.09 21.15
N ALA A 644 47.60 18.42 20.94
CA ALA A 644 48.53 19.34 21.57
C ALA A 644 47.84 19.99 22.78
N GLY A 645 47.87 19.29 23.92
CA GLY A 645 47.23 19.74 25.16
C GLY A 645 47.59 21.18 25.53
N GLN A 646 46.56 22.03 25.61
CA GLN A 646 46.56 23.18 26.50
C GLN A 646 45.58 22.87 27.64
N THR A 647 46.17 22.38 28.73
CA THR A 647 45.68 22.59 30.09
C THR A 647 45.53 24.09 30.32
N GLU A 648 44.30 24.57 30.48
CA GLU A 648 44.03 25.71 31.35
C GLU A 648 42.91 25.32 32.32
N GLU A 649 43.27 25.48 33.59
CA GLU A 649 42.59 25.05 34.79
C GLU A 649 41.28 25.82 35.02
N GLU A 650 40.35 25.18 35.74
CA GLU A 650 39.24 25.85 36.42
C GLU A 650 39.75 26.99 37.32
N PRO A 651 38.87 27.97 37.62
CA PRO A 651 38.44 27.98 39.02
C PRO A 651 36.94 28.24 39.25
N TYR A 652 36.39 27.38 40.11
CA TYR A 652 35.15 27.40 40.91
C TYR A 652 33.81 27.03 40.28
#